data_AF-K6W8E0-F1
#
_entry.id   AF-K6W8E0-F1
#
_cell.length_a   1.000
_cell.length_b   1.000
_cell.length_c   1.000
_cell.angle_alpha   90.00
_cell.angle_beta   90.00
_cell.angle_gamma   90.00
#
_symmetry.space_group_name_H-M   'P 1'
#
loop_
_entity.id
_entity.type
_entity.pdbx_description
1 polymer ?
#
loop_
_entity_poly.entity_id
_entity_poly.type
_entity_poly.pdbx_seq_one_letter_code
_entity_poly.pdbx_strand_id
1 'polypeptide(L)'
;MRVSALAAMANPSSQRLDNWHLLDDATQQLAAVHRAGLDVTTEKARVTRLMDRLAAYERFWLYPGTKGLSELRALLRTMDTAWLSAKTSLAVRLLAEYGDRAALFDTDGNLEEQELVARAANQQFFTVLLADDSPVTAPEGLAGALRKLRRPEDATLYEILVVPSVEDAITAVALNGEIQAAIIRHDLPLRSRDRLPIMTTLLGVESMKVRTDRTYDWIECGQWIRELRPRIDLYLLTDESFVVSDQEATDLYDRTFYRLNDVTDLNSTVLAGILERYRAPFFDALRAYAKSPVGQFHALPVARGASIFNSRTLRDMGQFYGRNIFMAETSSTSGGLDSLLAPHGTLKEAMDKASETWNSDATFFVTNGTSTANKIVVQSLTRPGDIVLIDRNCHKSHHYGLVLAGAQPVYLDAYPLPDYAIYGAVPLAKIKQALLDLEAEGRLDKVRMVLLTNCTFDGVVYNPLRVMEEVLAIKPDICFLWDEAWFAYAVAVPWMRQRTAMVAAQKLSERLHSAGYRREYRLWREAMADIPREEWVNHRLLPDPDAARVRVYATHSTHKSLSALRQASMIHIRDEDYNRLAAEPFGEAFLTHTSTSPNQQLLASLDLARRQVDIEGFLMVRRAYKMALAFRQRVTADPLISKWFGIVTESSLVPSEFRASMQGGRQRHANQIGRWNEALQHDEFVLDPTRVTLDIGRTGLNGYDFRESVLMGRFGIQINKTSINSVLLIFTIGVTWSSVHFLLDALRRICEELERDQQAASRAELVLMERRVERLTHNLPALPDFSAFDPAFQPRKGARDGDIRRAFYAGYSETDREYVPLSEAALRIRDGRRLVSATFVVPYPPGFPVLVPGQVLSAEIVDFLIGLDVHEIHGYRPNLGLSVFTEDALARFDHAGPRPWEPAVEA
;
A
#
# COMPACT_ATOMS: atom_id res chain seq x y z
N MET A 1 -11.75 -26.24 2.50
CA MET A 1 -10.77 -25.93 1.42
C MET A 1 -9.57 -25.15 1.98
N ARG A 2 -8.53 -24.78 1.21
CA ARG A 2 -7.52 -23.76 1.62
C ARG A 2 -7.36 -22.75 0.49
N VAL A 3 -7.71 -21.48 0.70
CA VAL A 3 -7.53 -20.45 -0.34
C VAL A 3 -6.14 -19.81 -0.25
N SER A 4 -5.41 -19.88 -1.35
CA SER A 4 -4.12 -19.20 -1.51
C SER A 4 -4.34 -17.79 -2.03
N ALA A 5 -4.24 -16.78 -1.16
CA ALA A 5 -4.28 -15.36 -1.54
C ALA A 5 -3.29 -15.04 -2.68
N LEU A 6 -2.10 -15.66 -2.69
CA LEU A 6 -1.11 -15.48 -3.75
C LEU A 6 -1.41 -16.20 -5.06
N ALA A 7 -2.20 -17.28 -5.05
CA ALA A 7 -2.66 -17.88 -6.31
C ALA A 7 -3.55 -16.91 -7.10
N ALA A 8 -4.26 -16.01 -6.41
CA ALA A 8 -4.98 -14.92 -7.05
C ALA A 8 -4.06 -13.88 -7.71
N MET A 9 -2.81 -13.75 -7.23
CA MET A 9 -1.77 -12.90 -7.81
C MET A 9 -1.09 -13.54 -9.03
N ALA A 10 -0.76 -14.84 -8.99
CA ALA A 10 -0.11 -15.59 -10.07
C ALA A 10 -1.05 -16.01 -11.23
N ASN A 11 -2.21 -15.37 -11.31
CA ASN A 11 -3.38 -15.84 -12.05
C ASN A 11 -3.29 -15.60 -13.57
N PRO A 12 -3.67 -16.58 -14.43
CA PRO A 12 -3.76 -16.42 -15.88
C PRO A 12 -4.77 -15.35 -16.34
N SER A 13 -5.74 -14.96 -15.52
CA SER A 13 -6.67 -13.84 -15.77
C SER A 13 -5.96 -12.52 -16.05
N SER A 14 -4.77 -12.35 -15.47
CA SER A 14 -3.95 -11.16 -15.65
C SER A 14 -3.48 -11.03 -17.11
N GLN A 15 -3.35 -12.15 -17.83
CA GLN A 15 -3.06 -12.23 -19.27
C GLN A 15 -4.33 -12.35 -20.11
N ARG A 16 -5.53 -12.17 -19.54
CA ARG A 16 -6.77 -12.34 -20.29
C ARG A 16 -6.82 -11.41 -21.49
N LEU A 17 -6.65 -10.10 -21.27
CA LEU A 17 -6.62 -9.11 -22.35
C LEU A 17 -5.44 -9.37 -23.31
N ASP A 18 -4.26 -9.73 -22.78
CA ASP A 18 -3.09 -10.06 -23.61
C ASP A 18 -3.37 -11.28 -24.52
N ASN A 19 -4.03 -12.33 -24.01
CA ASN A 19 -4.40 -13.52 -24.77
C ASN A 19 -5.50 -13.21 -25.80
N TRP A 20 -6.39 -12.25 -25.49
CA TRP A 20 -7.35 -11.71 -26.45
C TRP A 20 -6.65 -10.93 -27.57
N HIS A 21 -5.65 -10.10 -27.27
CA HIS A 21 -4.80 -9.46 -28.29
C HIS A 21 -4.04 -10.49 -29.14
N LEU A 22 -3.44 -11.51 -28.52
CA LEU A 22 -2.77 -12.59 -29.25
C LEU A 22 -3.73 -13.37 -30.14
N LEU A 23 -4.97 -13.55 -29.72
CA LEU A 23 -6.02 -14.16 -30.53
C LEU A 23 -6.39 -13.26 -31.71
N ASP A 24 -6.54 -11.96 -31.49
CA ASP A 24 -6.80 -10.97 -32.55
C ASP A 24 -5.71 -11.04 -33.63
N ASP A 25 -4.44 -10.91 -33.24
CA ASP A 25 -3.29 -11.03 -34.15
C ASP A 25 -3.31 -12.36 -34.92
N ALA A 26 -3.57 -13.48 -34.25
CA ALA A 26 -3.62 -14.79 -34.87
C ALA A 26 -4.80 -14.93 -35.85
N THR A 27 -5.96 -14.33 -35.55
CA THR A 27 -7.12 -14.36 -36.45
C THR A 27 -6.92 -13.46 -37.67
N GLN A 28 -6.27 -12.31 -37.52
CA GLN A 28 -5.88 -11.43 -38.63
C GLN A 28 -4.88 -12.15 -39.55
N GLN A 29 -3.88 -12.81 -38.97
CA GLN A 29 -2.91 -13.60 -39.73
C GLN A 29 -3.58 -14.77 -40.46
N LEU A 30 -4.46 -15.52 -39.80
CA LEU A 30 -5.24 -16.58 -40.43
C LEU A 30 -6.07 -16.06 -41.61
N ALA A 31 -6.72 -14.90 -41.45
CA ALA A 31 -7.50 -14.27 -42.53
C ALA A 31 -6.61 -13.84 -43.70
N ALA A 32 -5.41 -13.33 -43.44
CA ALA A 32 -4.45 -12.95 -44.47
C ALA A 32 -3.94 -14.17 -45.26
N VAL A 33 -3.53 -15.24 -44.56
CA VAL A 33 -3.06 -16.51 -45.16
C VAL A 33 -4.18 -17.17 -45.97
N HIS A 34 -5.40 -17.22 -45.42
CA HIS A 34 -6.55 -17.79 -46.11
C HIS A 34 -6.91 -17.00 -47.38
N ARG A 35 -6.89 -15.66 -47.32
CA ARG A 35 -7.11 -14.80 -48.49
C ARG A 35 -6.02 -14.96 -49.55
N ALA A 36 -4.79 -15.22 -49.15
CA ALA A 36 -3.66 -15.48 -50.04
C ALA A 36 -3.69 -16.88 -50.69
N GLY A 37 -4.65 -17.75 -50.34
CA GLY A 37 -4.74 -19.12 -50.87
C GLY A 37 -3.63 -20.05 -50.38
N LEU A 38 -2.97 -19.70 -49.27
CA LEU A 38 -1.88 -20.48 -48.67
C LEU A 38 -2.44 -21.53 -47.68
N ASP A 39 -1.59 -22.47 -47.26
CA ASP A 39 -1.97 -23.46 -46.24
C ASP A 39 -2.28 -22.80 -44.89
N VAL A 40 -3.51 -23.00 -44.42
CA VAL A 40 -4.05 -22.41 -43.18
C VAL A 40 -3.85 -23.32 -41.96
N THR A 41 -3.33 -24.54 -42.13
CA THR A 41 -3.28 -25.56 -41.07
C THR A 41 -2.59 -25.06 -39.80
N THR A 42 -1.43 -24.41 -39.95
CA THR A 42 -0.64 -23.88 -38.84
C THR A 42 -1.36 -22.74 -38.11
N GLU A 43 -1.89 -21.76 -38.85
CA GLU A 43 -2.57 -20.60 -38.25
C GLU A 43 -3.91 -21.00 -37.62
N LYS A 44 -4.66 -21.91 -38.25
CA LYS A 44 -5.88 -22.47 -37.66
C LYS A 44 -5.59 -23.19 -36.35
N ALA A 45 -4.53 -23.97 -36.29
CA ALA A 45 -4.10 -24.64 -35.05
C ALA A 45 -3.69 -23.61 -33.99
N ARG A 46 -3.02 -22.52 -34.37
CA ARG A 46 -2.66 -21.42 -33.45
C ARG A 46 -3.90 -20.74 -32.86
N VAL A 47 -4.87 -20.35 -33.70
CA VAL A 47 -6.13 -19.75 -33.26
C VAL A 47 -6.89 -20.70 -32.33
N THR A 48 -6.98 -21.99 -32.68
CA THR A 48 -7.64 -23.01 -31.84
C THR A 48 -7.00 -23.10 -30.46
N ARG A 49 -5.67 -23.19 -30.37
CA ARG A 49 -4.95 -23.23 -29.08
C ARG A 49 -5.21 -22.00 -28.23
N LEU A 50 -5.26 -20.81 -28.82
CA LEU A 50 -5.53 -19.56 -28.10
C LEU A 50 -6.97 -19.52 -27.60
N MET A 51 -7.94 -19.94 -28.41
CA MET A 51 -9.34 -20.08 -27.99
C MET A 51 -9.49 -21.09 -26.85
N ASP A 52 -8.82 -22.24 -26.90
CA ASP A 52 -8.87 -23.25 -25.83
C ASP A 52 -8.27 -22.72 -24.52
N ARG A 53 -7.17 -21.96 -24.63
CA ARG A 53 -6.56 -21.28 -23.48
C ARG A 53 -7.52 -20.26 -22.85
N LEU A 54 -8.21 -19.46 -23.66
CA LEU A 54 -9.22 -18.50 -23.18
C LEU A 54 -10.44 -19.22 -22.58
N ALA A 55 -10.92 -20.28 -23.24
CA ALA A 55 -12.08 -21.06 -22.78
C ALA A 55 -11.91 -21.60 -21.36
N ALA A 56 -10.66 -21.88 -20.96
CA ALA A 56 -10.35 -22.34 -19.62
C ALA A 56 -10.83 -21.38 -18.52
N TYR A 57 -10.95 -20.08 -18.77
CA TYR A 57 -11.30 -19.12 -17.72
C TYR A 57 -12.38 -18.10 -18.11
N GLU A 58 -12.75 -17.94 -19.39
CA GLU A 58 -13.81 -17.01 -19.84
C GLU A 58 -15.17 -17.21 -19.13
N ARG A 59 -15.41 -18.36 -18.49
CA ARG A 59 -16.59 -18.59 -17.64
C ARG A 59 -16.69 -17.69 -16.40
N PHE A 60 -15.64 -16.97 -16.04
CA PHE A 60 -15.61 -16.07 -14.87
C PHE A 60 -15.73 -14.58 -15.25
N TRP A 61 -16.10 -14.27 -16.49
CA TRP A 61 -16.35 -12.90 -16.98
C TRP A 61 -17.65 -12.83 -17.75
N LEU A 62 -18.26 -11.64 -17.77
CA LEU A 62 -19.47 -11.39 -18.53
C LEU A 62 -19.18 -11.23 -20.01
N TYR A 63 -18.10 -10.52 -20.36
CA TYR A 63 -17.76 -10.21 -21.74
C TYR A 63 -16.28 -10.45 -22.06
N PRO A 64 -15.92 -11.10 -23.19
CA PRO A 64 -16.82 -11.74 -24.17
C PRO A 64 -17.51 -13.00 -23.65
N GLY A 65 -16.95 -13.62 -22.61
CA GLY A 65 -17.54 -14.76 -21.90
C GLY A 65 -17.58 -16.03 -22.75
N THR A 66 -18.24 -17.06 -22.21
CA THR A 66 -18.37 -18.38 -22.87
C THR A 66 -19.19 -18.30 -24.17
N LYS A 67 -20.20 -17.42 -24.23
CA LYS A 67 -21.04 -17.21 -25.41
C LYS A 67 -20.23 -16.64 -26.57
N GLY A 68 -19.54 -15.50 -26.37
CA GLY A 68 -18.73 -14.87 -27.41
C GLY A 68 -17.65 -15.82 -27.94
N LEU A 69 -16.97 -16.56 -27.06
CA LEU A 69 -15.98 -17.54 -27.49
C LEU A 69 -16.57 -18.70 -28.31
N SER A 70 -17.79 -19.13 -27.99
CA SER A 70 -18.49 -20.18 -28.74
C SER A 70 -18.88 -19.71 -30.15
N GLU A 71 -19.26 -18.43 -30.30
CA GLU A 71 -19.53 -17.80 -31.59
C GLU A 71 -18.25 -17.75 -32.45
N LEU A 72 -17.13 -17.31 -31.89
CA LEU A 72 -15.84 -17.31 -32.61
C LEU A 72 -15.42 -18.74 -33.02
N ARG A 73 -15.64 -19.75 -32.17
CA ARG A 73 -15.42 -21.16 -32.52
C ARG A 73 -16.34 -21.63 -33.65
N ALA A 74 -17.55 -21.12 -33.76
CA ALA A 74 -18.44 -21.43 -34.89
C ALA A 74 -17.87 -20.85 -36.19
N LEU A 75 -17.44 -19.58 -36.20
CA LEU A 75 -16.82 -18.92 -37.35
C LEU A 75 -15.52 -19.62 -37.80
N LEU A 76 -14.70 -20.07 -36.84
CA LEU A 76 -13.50 -20.85 -37.15
C LEU A 76 -13.81 -22.21 -37.79
N ARG A 77 -14.90 -22.87 -37.36
CA ARG A 77 -15.34 -24.15 -37.94
C ARG A 77 -15.85 -23.98 -39.37
N THR A 78 -16.58 -22.91 -39.65
CA THR A 78 -17.05 -22.58 -41.00
C THR A 78 -15.98 -21.93 -41.87
N MET A 79 -14.78 -21.68 -41.32
CA MET A 79 -13.67 -20.98 -41.98
C MET A 79 -14.05 -19.58 -42.49
N ASP A 80 -14.99 -18.91 -41.83
CA ASP A 80 -15.30 -17.50 -42.08
C ASP A 80 -14.27 -16.60 -41.41
N THR A 81 -13.06 -16.59 -41.97
CA THR A 81 -11.91 -15.93 -41.38
C THR A 81 -12.03 -14.41 -41.36
N ALA A 82 -12.82 -13.82 -42.27
CA ALA A 82 -13.05 -12.38 -42.33
C ALA A 82 -13.90 -11.91 -41.14
N TRP A 83 -15.06 -12.55 -40.92
CA TRP A 83 -15.90 -12.26 -39.77
C TRP A 83 -15.25 -12.66 -38.45
N LEU A 84 -14.52 -13.79 -38.42
CA LEU A 84 -13.78 -14.21 -37.24
C LEU A 84 -12.81 -13.13 -36.77
N SER A 85 -11.98 -12.60 -37.69
CA SER A 85 -11.04 -11.55 -37.37
C SER A 85 -11.76 -10.27 -36.94
N ALA A 86 -12.77 -9.81 -37.69
CA ALA A 86 -13.50 -8.59 -37.37
C ALA A 86 -14.20 -8.65 -35.99
N LYS A 87 -14.90 -9.75 -35.68
CA LYS A 87 -15.54 -9.96 -34.37
C LYS A 87 -14.51 -10.08 -33.24
N THR A 88 -13.36 -10.70 -33.50
CA THR A 88 -12.28 -10.77 -32.49
C THR A 88 -11.72 -9.38 -32.20
N SER A 89 -11.38 -8.58 -33.21
CA SER A 89 -10.88 -7.20 -33.02
C SER A 89 -11.89 -6.32 -32.27
N LEU A 90 -13.18 -6.44 -32.61
CA LEU A 90 -14.25 -5.73 -31.89
C LEU A 90 -14.34 -6.17 -30.43
N ALA A 91 -14.23 -7.48 -30.16
CA ALA A 91 -14.24 -8.01 -28.81
C ALA A 91 -13.07 -7.45 -27.98
N VAL A 92 -11.87 -7.39 -28.55
CA VAL A 92 -10.69 -6.81 -27.91
C VAL A 92 -10.90 -5.31 -27.60
N ARG A 93 -11.38 -4.52 -28.57
CA ARG A 93 -11.68 -3.09 -28.37
C ARG A 93 -12.63 -2.87 -27.20
N LEU A 94 -13.78 -3.55 -27.25
CA LEU A 94 -14.83 -3.39 -26.25
C LEU A 94 -14.38 -3.88 -24.87
N LEU A 95 -13.64 -4.99 -24.80
CA LEU A 95 -13.07 -5.49 -23.55
C LEU A 95 -12.06 -4.50 -22.96
N ALA A 96 -11.20 -3.90 -23.79
CA ALA A 96 -10.19 -2.95 -23.34
C ALA A 96 -10.79 -1.63 -22.83
N GLU A 97 -11.88 -1.17 -23.45
CA GLU A 97 -12.50 0.13 -23.12
C GLU A 97 -13.59 0.03 -22.04
N TYR A 98 -14.37 -1.06 -22.04
CA TYR A 98 -15.57 -1.17 -21.20
C TYR A 98 -15.57 -2.37 -20.24
N GLY A 99 -14.61 -3.29 -20.31
CA GLY A 99 -14.56 -4.46 -19.41
C GLY A 99 -15.82 -5.33 -19.51
N ASP A 100 -16.38 -5.76 -18.39
CA ASP A 100 -17.64 -6.52 -18.35
C ASP A 100 -18.85 -5.68 -18.80
N ARG A 101 -18.79 -4.34 -18.75
CA ARG A 101 -19.90 -3.48 -19.22
C ARG A 101 -20.21 -3.71 -20.70
N ALA A 102 -19.22 -4.16 -21.48
CA ALA A 102 -19.41 -4.50 -22.88
C ALA A 102 -20.46 -5.61 -23.09
N ALA A 103 -20.79 -6.40 -22.06
CA ALA A 103 -21.87 -7.40 -22.12
C ALA A 103 -23.25 -6.78 -22.38
N LEU A 104 -23.43 -5.48 -22.13
CA LEU A 104 -24.69 -4.77 -22.39
C LEU A 104 -24.82 -4.30 -23.84
N PHE A 105 -23.74 -4.28 -24.62
CA PHE A 105 -23.80 -3.81 -26.00
C PHE A 105 -24.31 -4.88 -26.94
N ASP A 106 -25.22 -4.47 -27.83
CA ASP A 106 -25.58 -5.26 -29.00
C ASP A 106 -24.54 -5.05 -30.10
N THR A 107 -23.67 -6.05 -30.28
CA THR A 107 -22.58 -6.01 -31.27
C THR A 107 -23.04 -6.20 -32.72
N ASP A 108 -24.32 -6.51 -32.94
CA ASP A 108 -24.93 -6.60 -34.28
C ASP A 108 -25.72 -5.32 -34.63
N GLY A 109 -25.93 -4.42 -33.66
CA GLY A 109 -26.60 -3.13 -33.82
C GLY A 109 -25.66 -1.94 -34.05
N ASN A 110 -26.21 -0.71 -33.96
CA ASN A 110 -25.45 0.53 -34.08
C ASN A 110 -24.62 0.80 -32.81
N LEU A 111 -23.35 0.39 -32.82
CA LEU A 111 -22.45 0.53 -31.68
C LEU A 111 -22.11 1.99 -31.34
N GLU A 112 -21.92 2.86 -32.34
CA GLU A 112 -21.52 4.25 -32.10
C GLU A 112 -22.59 5.01 -31.29
N GLU A 113 -23.85 4.76 -31.59
CA GLU A 113 -24.98 5.34 -30.87
C GLU A 113 -25.08 4.78 -29.44
N GLN A 114 -24.89 3.47 -29.27
CA GLN A 114 -24.87 2.84 -27.94
C GLN A 114 -23.73 3.37 -27.07
N GLU A 115 -22.53 3.52 -27.63
CA GLU A 115 -21.37 4.09 -26.94
C GLU A 115 -21.58 5.56 -26.57
N LEU A 116 -22.20 6.34 -27.46
CA LEU A 116 -22.57 7.73 -27.19
C LEU A 116 -23.57 7.83 -26.02
N VAL A 117 -24.62 7.01 -26.03
CA VAL A 117 -25.60 6.94 -24.95
C VAL A 117 -24.93 6.51 -23.65
N ALA A 118 -24.09 5.47 -23.68
CA ALA A 118 -23.37 4.98 -22.51
C ALA A 118 -22.46 6.02 -21.87
N ARG A 119 -21.82 6.87 -22.69
CA ARG A 119 -20.99 8.00 -22.23
C ARG A 119 -21.81 9.19 -21.74
N ALA A 120 -22.94 9.50 -22.40
CA ALA A 120 -23.79 10.62 -22.05
C ALA A 120 -24.60 10.38 -20.77
N ALA A 121 -25.09 9.15 -20.57
CA ALA A 121 -25.96 8.78 -19.46
C ALA A 121 -25.24 8.77 -18.10
N ASN A 122 -23.90 8.73 -18.07
CA ASN A 122 -23.08 8.61 -16.84
C ASN A 122 -23.52 7.43 -15.92
N GLN A 123 -24.15 6.41 -16.51
CA GLN A 123 -24.62 5.24 -15.78
C GLN A 123 -23.45 4.47 -15.19
N GLN A 124 -23.61 4.06 -13.93
CA GLN A 124 -22.67 3.16 -13.29
C GLN A 124 -22.99 1.72 -13.67
N PHE A 125 -21.95 0.90 -13.87
CA PHE A 125 -22.09 -0.52 -14.19
C PHE A 125 -21.33 -1.37 -13.19
N PHE A 126 -21.94 -2.47 -12.74
CA PHE A 126 -21.34 -3.41 -11.81
C PHE A 126 -21.58 -4.87 -12.21
N THR A 127 -20.63 -5.75 -11.91
CA THR A 127 -20.81 -7.21 -12.07
C THR A 127 -21.31 -7.82 -10.77
N VAL A 128 -22.37 -8.62 -10.81
CA VAL A 128 -22.89 -9.37 -9.66
C VAL A 128 -22.72 -10.86 -9.93
N LEU A 129 -22.05 -11.56 -9.02
CA LEU A 129 -21.92 -13.01 -9.08
C LEU A 129 -23.19 -13.66 -8.53
N LEU A 130 -23.76 -14.61 -9.28
CA LEU A 130 -24.81 -15.51 -8.79
C LEU A 130 -24.27 -16.94 -8.85
N ALA A 131 -24.07 -17.55 -7.69
CA ALA A 131 -23.73 -18.96 -7.62
C ALA A 131 -25.04 -19.78 -7.61
N ASP A 132 -25.36 -20.39 -8.75
CA ASP A 132 -26.59 -21.15 -9.00
C ASP A 132 -26.33 -22.23 -10.07
N ASP A 133 -26.74 -23.48 -9.80
CA ASP A 133 -26.59 -24.62 -10.71
C ASP A 133 -27.88 -24.98 -11.47
N SER A 134 -28.91 -24.13 -11.36
CA SER A 134 -30.20 -24.30 -12.05
C SER A 134 -30.01 -24.44 -13.58
N PRO A 135 -30.69 -25.38 -14.25
CA PRO A 135 -30.60 -25.53 -15.70
C PRO A 135 -31.01 -24.25 -16.44
N VAL A 136 -30.27 -23.87 -17.48
CA VAL A 136 -30.58 -22.69 -18.33
C VAL A 136 -31.96 -22.80 -19.00
N THR A 137 -32.51 -24.01 -19.10
CA THR A 137 -33.85 -24.32 -19.63
C THR A 137 -34.97 -24.23 -18.61
N ALA A 138 -34.67 -23.97 -17.33
CA ALA A 138 -35.69 -23.79 -16.31
C ALA A 138 -36.51 -22.51 -16.62
N PRO A 139 -37.86 -22.60 -16.72
CA PRO A 139 -38.70 -21.42 -16.88
C PRO A 139 -38.43 -20.45 -15.73
N GLU A 140 -38.05 -19.21 -16.05
CA GLU A 140 -37.86 -18.11 -15.09
C GLU A 140 -36.82 -18.32 -13.98
N GLY A 141 -35.63 -18.85 -14.31
CA GLY A 141 -34.49 -18.87 -13.38
C GLY A 141 -34.16 -17.49 -12.79
N LEU A 142 -33.59 -17.47 -11.57
CA LEU A 142 -33.37 -16.24 -10.79
C LEU A 142 -32.61 -15.14 -11.55
N ALA A 143 -31.56 -15.51 -12.28
CA ALA A 143 -30.82 -14.55 -13.12
C ALA A 143 -31.74 -13.88 -14.16
N GLY A 144 -32.64 -14.65 -14.78
CA GLY A 144 -33.62 -14.12 -15.72
C GLY A 144 -34.63 -13.20 -15.06
N ALA A 145 -35.12 -13.57 -13.87
CA ALA A 145 -36.04 -12.74 -13.09
C ALA A 145 -35.41 -11.39 -12.69
N LEU A 146 -34.18 -11.41 -12.16
CA LEU A 146 -33.43 -10.19 -11.82
C LEU A 146 -33.19 -9.31 -13.06
N ARG A 147 -32.84 -9.90 -14.21
CA ARG A 147 -32.65 -9.15 -15.46
C ARG A 147 -33.92 -8.44 -15.93
N LYS A 148 -35.11 -9.02 -15.73
CA LYS A 148 -36.40 -8.42 -16.08
C LYS A 148 -36.74 -7.18 -15.24
N LEU A 149 -36.15 -7.03 -14.05
CA LEU A 149 -36.38 -5.89 -13.16
C LEU A 149 -35.58 -4.64 -13.55
N ARG A 150 -34.56 -4.78 -14.39
CA ARG A 150 -33.69 -3.68 -14.82
C ARG A 150 -34.40 -2.79 -15.84
N ARG A 151 -34.17 -1.49 -15.76
CA ARG A 151 -34.67 -0.51 -16.74
C ARG A 151 -33.49 0.19 -17.42
N PRO A 152 -33.52 0.39 -18.75
CA PRO A 152 -32.44 1.08 -19.47
C PRO A 152 -32.14 2.49 -18.95
N GLU A 153 -33.11 3.16 -18.33
CA GLU A 153 -32.99 4.49 -17.74
C GLU A 153 -32.41 4.52 -16.31
N ASP A 154 -32.17 3.36 -15.68
CA ASP A 154 -31.64 3.31 -14.31
C ASP A 154 -30.25 3.94 -14.25
N ALA A 155 -29.99 4.80 -13.25
CA ALA A 155 -28.70 5.46 -13.08
C ALA A 155 -27.56 4.47 -12.75
N THR A 156 -27.91 3.27 -12.31
CA THR A 156 -26.98 2.19 -11.96
C THR A 156 -27.52 0.88 -12.50
N LEU A 157 -26.68 0.20 -13.27
CA LEU A 157 -26.97 -1.08 -13.87
C LEU A 157 -26.03 -2.13 -13.29
N TYR A 158 -26.52 -3.35 -13.16
CA TYR A 158 -25.65 -4.50 -12.94
C TYR A 158 -26.02 -5.65 -13.87
N GLU A 159 -25.06 -6.53 -14.13
CA GLU A 159 -25.27 -7.76 -14.90
C GLU A 159 -24.74 -8.97 -14.11
N ILE A 160 -25.35 -10.12 -14.37
CA ILE A 160 -25.23 -11.33 -13.53
C ILE A 160 -24.30 -12.34 -14.19
N LEU A 161 -23.18 -12.61 -13.51
CA LEU A 161 -22.27 -13.69 -13.82
C LEU A 161 -22.71 -14.94 -13.06
N VAL A 162 -23.19 -15.96 -13.78
CA VAL A 162 -23.69 -17.20 -13.16
C VAL A 162 -22.58 -18.26 -13.08
N VAL A 163 -22.39 -18.86 -11.92
CA VAL A 163 -21.43 -19.96 -11.70
C VAL A 163 -22.08 -21.15 -10.97
N PRO A 164 -21.72 -22.40 -11.27
CA PRO A 164 -22.53 -23.55 -10.85
C PRO A 164 -22.07 -24.24 -9.55
N SER A 165 -21.02 -23.77 -8.88
CA SER A 165 -20.46 -24.45 -7.69
C SER A 165 -19.79 -23.48 -6.73
N VAL A 166 -19.55 -23.93 -5.49
CA VAL A 166 -18.79 -23.17 -4.49
C VAL A 166 -17.37 -22.88 -4.96
N GLU A 167 -16.67 -23.89 -5.50
CA GLU A 167 -15.32 -23.70 -6.04
C GLU A 167 -15.30 -22.68 -7.19
N ASP A 168 -16.31 -22.67 -8.07
CA ASP A 168 -16.42 -21.68 -9.14
C ASP A 168 -16.70 -20.28 -8.60
N ALA A 169 -17.51 -20.14 -7.56
CA ALA A 169 -17.80 -18.84 -6.93
C ALA A 169 -16.55 -18.21 -6.31
N ILE A 170 -15.81 -18.96 -5.48
CA ILE A 170 -14.56 -18.49 -4.88
C ILE A 170 -13.55 -18.14 -5.97
N THR A 171 -13.46 -18.98 -7.02
CA THR A 171 -12.56 -18.74 -8.15
C THR A 171 -12.95 -17.45 -8.88
N ALA A 172 -14.23 -17.24 -9.21
CA ALA A 172 -14.71 -16.04 -9.87
C ALA A 172 -14.34 -14.77 -9.08
N VAL A 173 -14.59 -14.75 -7.77
CA VAL A 173 -14.23 -13.61 -6.89
C VAL A 173 -12.72 -13.36 -6.86
N ALA A 174 -11.91 -14.43 -6.88
CA ALA A 174 -10.44 -14.30 -6.91
C ALA A 174 -9.92 -13.78 -8.25
N LEU A 175 -10.57 -14.11 -9.38
CA LEU A 175 -10.07 -13.74 -10.71
C LEU A 175 -10.67 -12.42 -11.22
N ASN A 176 -11.98 -12.25 -11.11
CA ASN A 176 -12.70 -11.10 -11.66
C ASN A 176 -12.83 -9.98 -10.61
N GLY A 177 -12.00 -8.94 -10.78
CA GLY A 177 -12.01 -7.76 -9.91
C GLY A 177 -13.21 -6.83 -10.11
N GLU A 178 -14.01 -7.04 -11.16
CA GLU A 178 -15.19 -6.24 -11.47
C GLU A 178 -16.43 -6.69 -10.69
N ILE A 179 -16.42 -7.90 -10.11
CA ILE A 179 -17.48 -8.39 -9.23
C ILE A 179 -17.62 -7.44 -8.02
N GLN A 180 -18.81 -6.90 -7.77
CA GLN A 180 -19.08 -6.01 -6.64
C GLN A 180 -20.05 -6.60 -5.61
N ALA A 181 -20.76 -7.67 -5.94
CA ALA A 181 -21.56 -8.43 -5.00
C ALA A 181 -21.59 -9.91 -5.39
N ALA A 182 -21.84 -10.79 -4.42
CA ALA A 182 -21.99 -12.23 -4.61
C ALA A 182 -23.24 -12.75 -3.92
N ILE A 183 -24.06 -13.48 -4.66
CA ILE A 183 -25.28 -14.15 -4.19
C ILE A 183 -25.01 -15.64 -4.22
N ILE A 184 -25.00 -16.29 -3.06
CA ILE A 184 -24.62 -17.70 -2.90
C ILE A 184 -25.86 -18.51 -2.50
N ARG A 185 -26.16 -19.57 -3.24
CA ARG A 185 -27.23 -20.51 -2.86
C ARG A 185 -26.68 -21.56 -1.88
N HIS A 186 -27.40 -21.82 -0.79
CA HIS A 186 -26.90 -22.61 0.34
C HIS A 186 -26.58 -24.09 -0.01
N ASP A 187 -27.31 -24.67 -0.96
CA ASP A 187 -27.25 -26.08 -1.35
C ASP A 187 -26.43 -26.33 -2.64
N LEU A 188 -25.54 -25.39 -2.99
CA LEU A 188 -24.65 -25.55 -4.14
C LEU A 188 -23.71 -26.76 -3.99
N PRO A 189 -23.38 -27.44 -5.10
CA PRO A 189 -22.31 -28.43 -5.05
C PRO A 189 -20.99 -27.74 -4.71
N LEU A 190 -20.24 -28.34 -3.79
CA LEU A 190 -18.89 -27.88 -3.45
C LEU A 190 -18.00 -27.81 -4.69
N ARG A 191 -17.92 -28.92 -5.43
CA ARG A 191 -16.95 -29.14 -6.52
C ARG A 191 -17.45 -28.59 -7.85
N SER A 192 -16.54 -27.96 -8.59
CA SER A 192 -16.79 -27.60 -9.99
C SER A 192 -16.82 -28.87 -10.85
N ARG A 193 -17.72 -28.90 -11.85
CA ARG A 193 -17.80 -30.00 -12.82
C ARG A 193 -16.55 -30.08 -13.70
N ASP A 194 -15.99 -28.92 -14.03
CA ASP A 194 -14.82 -28.76 -14.88
C ASP A 194 -13.74 -28.01 -14.10
N ARG A 195 -13.12 -28.69 -13.13
CA ARG A 195 -12.11 -28.07 -12.25
C ARG A 195 -10.84 -27.74 -13.03
N LEU A 196 -10.43 -26.47 -12.98
CA LEU A 196 -9.27 -25.96 -13.72
C LEU A 196 -7.97 -26.15 -12.92
N PRO A 197 -6.80 -26.25 -13.58
CA PRO A 197 -5.52 -26.31 -12.88
C PRO A 197 -5.29 -25.16 -11.90
N ILE A 198 -5.76 -23.95 -12.22
CA ILE A 198 -5.66 -22.79 -11.32
C ILE A 198 -6.45 -22.98 -10.03
N MET A 199 -7.55 -23.73 -10.05
CA MET A 199 -8.38 -24.02 -8.87
C MET A 199 -7.67 -24.96 -7.91
N THR A 200 -6.80 -25.83 -8.41
CA THR A 200 -5.93 -26.65 -7.55
C THR A 200 -4.92 -25.79 -6.80
N THR A 201 -4.33 -24.81 -7.49
CA THR A 201 -3.38 -23.86 -6.88
C THR A 201 -4.06 -22.88 -5.94
N LEU A 202 -5.28 -22.45 -6.28
CA LEU A 202 -6.07 -21.50 -5.49
C LEU A 202 -6.75 -22.15 -4.29
N LEU A 203 -7.35 -23.34 -4.43
CA LEU A 203 -8.24 -23.96 -3.43
C LEU A 203 -7.65 -25.23 -2.76
N GLY A 204 -6.50 -25.72 -3.24
CA GLY A 204 -5.82 -26.93 -2.76
C GLY A 204 -6.13 -28.20 -3.55
N VAL A 205 -5.35 -29.27 -3.32
CA VAL A 205 -5.52 -30.58 -3.99
C VAL A 205 -6.76 -31.35 -3.52
N GLU A 206 -7.25 -32.24 -4.38
CA GLU A 206 -8.48 -33.04 -4.23
C GLU A 206 -8.41 -34.14 -3.15
N SER A 207 -7.27 -34.34 -2.48
CA SER A 207 -6.96 -35.55 -1.70
C SER A 207 -7.78 -35.75 -0.41
N MET A 208 -8.68 -34.83 -0.05
CA MET A 208 -9.57 -35.01 1.11
C MET A 208 -10.90 -35.62 0.67
N LYS A 209 -11.28 -36.75 1.28
CA LYS A 209 -12.64 -37.31 1.14
C LYS A 209 -13.65 -36.22 1.52
N VAL A 210 -14.42 -35.76 0.55
CA VAL A 210 -15.57 -34.86 0.80
C VAL A 210 -16.53 -35.63 1.69
N ARG A 211 -16.77 -35.14 2.91
CA ARG A 211 -17.84 -35.70 3.73
C ARG A 211 -19.16 -35.32 3.03
N THR A 212 -20.02 -36.29 2.83
CA THR A 212 -21.25 -36.16 2.04
C THR A 212 -22.42 -35.60 2.85
N ASP A 213 -22.17 -35.11 4.07
CA ASP A 213 -23.11 -34.33 4.87
C ASP A 213 -23.17 -32.89 4.34
N ARG A 214 -24.05 -32.66 3.36
CA ARG A 214 -24.28 -31.39 2.64
C ARG A 214 -24.79 -30.22 3.51
N THR A 215 -24.26 -29.96 4.69
CA THR A 215 -24.95 -29.03 5.60
C THR A 215 -24.38 -27.61 5.64
N TYR A 216 -23.10 -27.35 5.28
CA TYR A 216 -22.49 -26.03 5.56
C TYR A 216 -21.42 -25.51 4.56
N ASP A 217 -21.33 -26.02 3.33
CA ASP A 217 -20.30 -25.57 2.35
C ASP A 217 -20.38 -24.06 2.01
N TRP A 218 -21.58 -23.47 2.14
CA TRP A 218 -21.80 -22.04 2.00
C TRP A 218 -21.08 -21.22 3.09
N ILE A 219 -20.90 -21.74 4.31
CA ILE A 219 -20.11 -21.07 5.35
C ILE A 219 -18.65 -20.96 4.90
N GLU A 220 -18.05 -22.04 4.42
CA GLU A 220 -16.69 -22.00 3.87
C GLU A 220 -16.62 -21.02 2.68
N CYS A 221 -17.62 -21.03 1.79
CA CYS A 221 -17.70 -20.12 0.65
C CYS A 221 -17.61 -18.66 1.10
N GLY A 222 -18.46 -18.26 2.05
CA GLY A 222 -18.48 -16.89 2.56
C GLY A 222 -17.17 -16.50 3.25
N GLN A 223 -16.58 -17.39 4.07
CA GLN A 223 -15.31 -17.13 4.75
C GLN A 223 -14.19 -16.81 3.75
N TRP A 224 -14.09 -17.62 2.70
CA TRP A 224 -13.10 -17.44 1.66
C TRP A 224 -13.33 -16.18 0.81
N ILE A 225 -14.59 -15.86 0.50
CA ILE A 225 -14.93 -14.61 -0.19
C ILE A 225 -14.54 -13.41 0.67
N ARG A 226 -14.84 -13.42 1.98
CA ARG A 226 -14.45 -12.34 2.89
C ARG A 226 -12.93 -12.22 3.05
N GLU A 227 -12.20 -13.33 3.08
CA GLU A 227 -10.74 -13.30 3.09
C GLU A 227 -10.16 -12.68 1.82
N LEU A 228 -10.69 -13.05 0.65
CA LEU A 228 -10.23 -12.50 -0.64
C LEU A 228 -10.62 -11.03 -0.80
N ARG A 229 -11.91 -10.73 -0.66
CA ARG A 229 -12.54 -9.45 -0.97
C ARG A 229 -13.59 -9.10 0.11
N PRO A 230 -13.18 -8.61 1.29
CA PRO A 230 -14.09 -8.34 2.42
C PRO A 230 -15.10 -7.23 2.12
N ARG A 231 -14.79 -6.35 1.16
CA ARG A 231 -15.59 -5.16 0.81
C ARG A 231 -16.62 -5.40 -0.29
N ILE A 232 -16.78 -6.61 -0.84
CA ILE A 232 -17.92 -6.87 -1.74
C ILE A 232 -19.11 -7.35 -0.91
N ASP A 233 -20.33 -7.01 -1.33
CA ASP A 233 -21.53 -7.43 -0.62
C ASP A 233 -21.78 -8.93 -0.87
N LEU A 234 -22.16 -9.66 0.16
CA LEU A 234 -22.32 -11.11 0.17
C LEU A 234 -23.70 -11.50 0.69
N TYR A 235 -24.52 -12.11 -0.16
CA TYR A 235 -25.90 -12.49 0.13
C TYR A 235 -26.11 -13.99 0.05
N LEU A 236 -26.93 -14.55 0.95
CA LEU A 236 -27.25 -15.98 0.99
C LEU A 236 -28.68 -16.21 0.49
N LEU A 237 -28.89 -17.23 -0.35
CA LEU A 237 -30.21 -17.73 -0.72
C LEU A 237 -30.44 -19.10 -0.06
N THR A 238 -31.54 -19.22 0.67
CA THR A 238 -31.90 -20.45 1.39
C THR A 238 -33.34 -20.89 1.15
N ASP A 239 -33.57 -22.20 1.19
CA ASP A 239 -34.90 -22.83 1.23
C ASP A 239 -35.26 -23.35 2.65
N GLU A 240 -34.31 -23.28 3.59
CA GLU A 240 -34.48 -23.78 4.95
C GLU A 240 -35.35 -22.83 5.80
N SER A 241 -36.29 -23.42 6.56
CA SER A 241 -37.04 -22.69 7.58
C SER A 241 -36.10 -22.25 8.70
N PHE A 242 -36.32 -21.06 9.29
CA PHE A 242 -35.54 -20.39 10.35
C PHE A 242 -35.19 -21.19 11.63
N VAL A 243 -35.46 -22.50 11.67
CA VAL A 243 -35.28 -23.37 12.84
C VAL A 243 -33.92 -24.08 12.70
N VAL A 244 -32.97 -23.62 13.51
CA VAL A 244 -31.58 -24.08 13.69
C VAL A 244 -30.55 -23.45 12.74
N SER A 245 -30.06 -22.26 13.09
CA SER A 245 -28.76 -21.78 12.61
C SER A 245 -27.83 -21.51 13.80
N ASP A 246 -26.61 -22.04 13.74
CA ASP A 246 -25.50 -21.61 14.58
C ASP A 246 -25.35 -20.08 14.44
N GLN A 247 -25.32 -19.35 15.56
CA GLN A 247 -25.24 -17.87 15.56
C GLN A 247 -24.00 -17.36 14.80
N GLU A 248 -22.90 -18.13 14.75
CA GLU A 248 -21.67 -17.78 14.04
C GLU A 248 -21.83 -17.68 12.51
N ALA A 249 -22.79 -18.37 11.91
CA ALA A 249 -22.97 -18.37 10.45
C ALA A 249 -23.70 -17.12 9.93
N THR A 250 -24.47 -16.45 10.80
CA THR A 250 -25.31 -15.29 10.48
C THR A 250 -24.50 -14.02 10.21
N ASP A 251 -23.34 -13.86 10.84
CA ASP A 251 -22.52 -12.64 10.72
C ASP A 251 -21.64 -12.60 9.46
N LEU A 252 -21.59 -13.71 8.70
CA LEU A 252 -20.74 -13.83 7.52
C LEU A 252 -21.36 -13.18 6.26
N TYR A 253 -22.68 -13.30 6.13
CA TYR A 253 -23.48 -12.82 5.01
C TYR A 253 -24.22 -11.54 5.39
N ASP A 254 -24.17 -10.52 4.54
CA ASP A 254 -24.79 -9.22 4.83
C ASP A 254 -26.33 -9.34 4.93
N ARG A 255 -26.93 -10.25 4.16
CA ARG A 255 -28.36 -10.57 4.24
C ARG A 255 -28.66 -11.96 3.69
N THR A 256 -29.64 -12.65 4.29
CA THR A 256 -30.17 -13.94 3.83
C THR A 256 -31.57 -13.76 3.26
N PHE A 257 -31.87 -14.43 2.14
CA PHE A 257 -33.16 -14.40 1.46
C PHE A 257 -33.72 -15.80 1.27
N TYR A 258 -35.05 -15.90 1.31
CA TYR A 258 -35.77 -17.12 0.99
C TYR A 258 -35.99 -17.22 -0.52
N ARG A 259 -35.63 -18.34 -1.16
CA ARG A 259 -35.63 -18.45 -2.63
C ARG A 259 -37.00 -18.27 -3.28
N LEU A 260 -38.08 -18.68 -2.60
CA LEU A 260 -39.45 -18.60 -3.12
C LEU A 260 -40.11 -17.21 -2.93
N ASN A 261 -39.39 -16.24 -2.37
CA ASN A 261 -39.91 -14.88 -2.19
C ASN A 261 -39.68 -13.98 -3.41
N ASP A 262 -40.31 -12.80 -3.38
CA ASP A 262 -40.20 -11.78 -4.42
C ASP A 262 -38.74 -11.36 -4.67
N VAL A 263 -38.29 -11.57 -5.92
CA VAL A 263 -36.95 -11.21 -6.43
C VAL A 263 -36.70 -9.70 -6.37
N THR A 264 -37.76 -8.90 -6.25
CA THR A 264 -37.68 -7.44 -6.12
C THR A 264 -36.90 -7.00 -4.87
N ASP A 265 -37.12 -7.63 -3.71
CA ASP A 265 -36.39 -7.26 -2.47
C ASP A 265 -34.89 -7.58 -2.58
N LEU A 266 -34.56 -8.74 -3.17
CA LEU A 266 -33.17 -9.10 -3.47
C LEU A 266 -32.52 -8.06 -4.40
N ASN A 267 -33.18 -7.71 -5.50
CA ASN A 267 -32.71 -6.70 -6.44
C ASN A 267 -32.46 -5.34 -5.76
N SER A 268 -33.44 -4.85 -4.99
CA SER A 268 -33.33 -3.59 -4.27
C SER A 268 -32.21 -3.62 -3.23
N THR A 269 -31.99 -4.74 -2.55
CA THR A 269 -30.89 -4.89 -1.59
C THR A 269 -29.53 -4.86 -2.27
N VAL A 270 -29.36 -5.63 -3.35
CA VAL A 270 -28.10 -5.67 -4.11
C VAL A 270 -27.73 -4.28 -4.61
N LEU A 271 -28.70 -3.56 -5.20
CA LEU A 271 -28.50 -2.18 -5.64
C LEU A 271 -28.15 -1.24 -4.47
N ALA A 272 -28.87 -1.34 -3.35
CA ALA A 272 -28.63 -0.51 -2.18
C ALA A 272 -27.23 -0.72 -1.59
N GLY A 273 -26.76 -1.97 -1.43
CA GLY A 273 -25.43 -2.28 -0.91
C GLY A 273 -24.30 -1.72 -1.80
N ILE A 274 -24.41 -1.93 -3.11
CA ILE A 274 -23.42 -1.42 -4.07
C ILE A 274 -23.41 0.10 -4.08
N LEU A 275 -24.59 0.73 -4.12
CA LEU A 275 -24.71 2.19 -4.07
C LEU A 275 -24.17 2.76 -2.76
N GLU A 276 -24.44 2.11 -1.63
CA GLU A 276 -23.92 2.56 -0.34
C GLU A 276 -22.40 2.56 -0.35
N ARG A 277 -21.72 1.50 -0.81
CA ARG A 277 -20.25 1.52 -0.96
C ARG A 277 -19.75 2.54 -1.98
N TYR A 278 -20.48 2.75 -3.07
CA TYR A 278 -20.13 3.71 -4.11
C TYR A 278 -20.30 5.16 -3.65
N ARG A 279 -21.14 5.46 -2.67
CA ARG A 279 -21.31 6.84 -2.19
C ARG A 279 -19.98 7.42 -1.68
N ALA A 280 -19.78 8.69 -1.99
CA ALA A 280 -18.70 9.52 -1.45
C ALA A 280 -19.37 10.71 -0.76
N PRO A 281 -19.86 10.52 0.48
CA PRO A 281 -20.83 11.42 1.11
C PRO A 281 -20.41 12.89 1.12
N PHE A 282 -19.13 13.15 1.42
CA PHE A 282 -18.60 14.49 1.49
C PHE A 282 -18.40 15.09 0.08
N PHE A 283 -17.88 14.31 -0.86
CA PHE A 283 -17.76 14.76 -2.26
C PHE A 283 -19.12 15.02 -2.91
N ASP A 284 -20.11 14.15 -2.66
CA ASP A 284 -21.46 14.28 -3.19
C ASP A 284 -22.15 15.55 -2.67
N ALA A 285 -21.96 15.85 -1.37
CA ALA A 285 -22.42 17.09 -0.76
C ALA A 285 -21.72 18.33 -1.36
N LEU A 286 -20.39 18.26 -1.55
CA LEU A 286 -19.62 19.32 -2.20
C LEU A 286 -20.10 19.59 -3.64
N ARG A 287 -20.39 18.51 -4.39
CA ARG A 287 -20.95 18.59 -5.74
C ARG A 287 -22.34 19.22 -5.75
N ALA A 288 -23.20 18.87 -4.79
CA ALA A 288 -24.53 19.47 -4.64
C ALA A 288 -24.43 20.97 -4.31
N TYR A 289 -23.54 21.35 -3.40
CA TYR A 289 -23.26 22.75 -3.06
C TYR A 289 -22.73 23.55 -4.27
N ALA A 290 -21.80 22.97 -5.04
CA ALA A 290 -21.25 23.60 -6.24
C ALA A 290 -22.30 23.83 -7.35
N LYS A 291 -23.37 23.03 -7.39
CA LYS A 291 -24.49 23.21 -8.33
C LYS A 291 -25.57 24.16 -7.81
N SER A 292 -25.67 24.35 -6.51
CA SER A 292 -26.74 25.15 -5.90
C SER A 292 -26.61 26.65 -6.19
N PRO A 293 -27.72 27.37 -6.45
CA PRO A 293 -27.70 28.82 -6.62
C PRO A 293 -27.57 29.51 -5.25
N VAL A 294 -26.39 30.03 -4.93
CA VAL A 294 -26.08 30.64 -3.62
C VAL A 294 -25.65 32.10 -3.80
N GLY A 295 -26.36 33.03 -3.14
CA GLY A 295 -25.96 34.45 -3.05
C GLY A 295 -24.73 34.64 -2.16
N GLN A 296 -23.84 35.58 -2.49
CA GLN A 296 -22.51 35.69 -1.88
C GLN A 296 -22.36 36.92 -0.98
N PHE A 297 -22.31 36.70 0.33
CA PHE A 297 -21.90 37.67 1.36
C PHE A 297 -20.95 37.04 2.41
N HIS A 298 -20.40 35.87 2.09
CA HIS A 298 -19.47 35.14 2.93
C HIS A 298 -18.08 35.80 2.92
N ALA A 299 -17.27 35.59 3.96
CA ALA A 299 -15.92 36.13 4.11
C ALA A 299 -14.88 35.66 3.05
N LEU A 300 -15.28 34.82 2.09
CA LEU A 300 -14.37 34.28 1.06
C LEU A 300 -14.49 35.11 -0.23
N PRO A 301 -13.50 35.96 -0.58
CA PRO A 301 -13.60 36.85 -1.73
C PRO A 301 -13.55 36.11 -3.07
N VAL A 302 -13.14 34.83 -3.09
CA VAL A 302 -13.25 33.98 -4.28
C VAL A 302 -14.69 33.95 -4.79
N ALA A 303 -15.69 33.99 -3.88
CA ALA A 303 -17.10 34.18 -4.19
C ALA A 303 -17.57 33.32 -5.37
N ARG A 304 -17.30 32.01 -5.31
CA ARG A 304 -17.60 31.04 -6.37
C ARG A 304 -16.96 31.38 -7.73
N GLY A 305 -15.76 31.96 -7.67
CA GLY A 305 -14.97 32.40 -8.82
C GLY A 305 -15.27 33.81 -9.33
N ALA A 306 -16.26 34.53 -8.77
CA ALA A 306 -16.67 35.83 -9.29
C ALA A 306 -15.51 36.86 -9.32
N SER A 307 -14.71 36.93 -8.26
CA SER A 307 -13.54 37.84 -8.23
C SER A 307 -12.44 37.46 -9.23
N ILE A 308 -12.35 36.19 -9.60
CA ILE A 308 -11.38 35.66 -10.55
C ILE A 308 -11.83 35.97 -11.98
N PHE A 309 -13.06 35.59 -12.35
CA PHE A 309 -13.57 35.76 -13.72
C PHE A 309 -13.89 37.21 -14.07
N ASN A 310 -14.22 38.05 -13.09
CA ASN A 310 -14.44 39.48 -13.30
C ASN A 310 -13.14 40.29 -13.26
N SER A 311 -12.04 39.71 -12.76
CA SER A 311 -10.72 40.36 -12.81
C SER A 311 -10.20 40.41 -14.25
N ARG A 312 -9.55 41.51 -14.61
CA ARG A 312 -8.85 41.64 -15.90
C ARG A 312 -7.57 40.81 -15.97
N THR A 313 -6.98 40.49 -14.81
CA THR A 313 -5.65 39.87 -14.70
C THR A 313 -5.67 38.44 -14.16
N LEU A 314 -6.78 37.96 -13.58
CA LEU A 314 -6.87 36.62 -12.99
C LEU A 314 -7.74 35.64 -13.79
N ARG A 315 -8.20 36.02 -14.99
CA ARG A 315 -9.03 35.13 -15.83
C ARG A 315 -8.28 33.87 -16.26
N ASP A 316 -6.97 33.96 -16.42
CA ASP A 316 -6.08 32.84 -16.71
C ASP A 316 -6.14 31.76 -15.63
N MET A 317 -6.20 32.13 -14.35
CA MET A 317 -6.41 31.21 -13.22
C MET A 317 -7.74 30.46 -13.37
N GLY A 318 -8.81 31.18 -13.71
CA GLY A 318 -10.13 30.63 -13.94
C GLY A 318 -10.19 29.65 -15.10
N GLN A 319 -9.49 29.96 -16.20
CA GLN A 319 -9.38 29.12 -17.39
C GLN A 319 -8.51 27.89 -17.16
N PHE A 320 -7.41 28.04 -16.43
CA PHE A 320 -6.46 26.96 -16.15
C PHE A 320 -7.08 25.88 -15.25
N TYR A 321 -7.66 26.26 -14.11
CA TYR A 321 -8.25 25.28 -13.18
C TYR A 321 -9.69 24.88 -13.53
N GLY A 322 -10.38 25.70 -14.32
CA GLY A 322 -11.79 25.52 -14.63
C GLY A 322 -12.73 26.02 -13.53
N ARG A 323 -13.99 26.30 -13.90
CA ARG A 323 -14.95 26.97 -13.01
C ARG A 323 -15.36 26.13 -11.79
N ASN A 324 -15.42 24.80 -11.94
CA ASN A 324 -15.96 23.91 -10.92
C ASN A 324 -15.18 23.94 -9.60
N ILE A 325 -13.85 24.08 -9.64
CA ILE A 325 -13.03 24.13 -8.43
C ILE A 325 -13.42 25.34 -7.55
N PHE A 326 -13.70 26.47 -8.19
CA PHE A 326 -14.10 27.71 -7.52
C PHE A 326 -15.55 27.67 -7.07
N MET A 327 -16.44 27.02 -7.83
CA MET A 327 -17.82 26.80 -7.41
C MET A 327 -17.92 25.89 -6.18
N ALA A 328 -16.96 24.98 -6.02
CA ALA A 328 -16.78 24.13 -4.85
C ALA A 328 -15.98 24.80 -3.72
N GLU A 329 -15.40 25.99 -3.92
CA GLU A 329 -14.64 26.70 -2.89
C GLU A 329 -15.59 27.34 -1.87
N THR A 330 -15.50 26.90 -0.61
CA THR A 330 -16.46 27.25 0.43
C THR A 330 -15.94 26.93 1.84
N SER A 331 -16.70 27.32 2.86
CA SER A 331 -16.43 27.04 4.28
C SER A 331 -17.57 26.22 4.91
N SER A 332 -17.32 25.63 6.09
CA SER A 332 -18.33 24.95 6.90
C SER A 332 -19.47 25.88 7.35
N THR A 333 -19.26 27.20 7.38
CA THR A 333 -20.31 28.17 7.78
C THR A 333 -21.31 28.51 6.67
N SER A 334 -21.10 28.01 5.45
CA SER A 334 -21.95 28.31 4.29
C SER A 334 -23.24 27.46 4.23
N GLY A 335 -23.45 26.57 5.21
CA GLY A 335 -24.61 25.67 5.29
C GLY A 335 -24.52 24.47 4.34
N GLY A 336 -24.94 23.30 4.80
CA GLY A 336 -24.98 22.07 3.99
C GLY A 336 -23.64 21.32 3.83
N LEU A 337 -22.56 21.80 4.46
CA LEU A 337 -21.27 21.11 4.54
C LEU A 337 -20.80 20.98 5.99
N ASP A 338 -20.15 19.86 6.28
CA ASP A 338 -19.70 19.49 7.62
C ASP A 338 -18.39 20.20 8.03
N SER A 339 -18.07 20.22 9.32
CA SER A 339 -16.87 20.84 9.86
C SER A 339 -15.78 19.80 10.12
N LEU A 340 -14.56 19.99 9.59
CA LEU A 340 -13.44 19.08 9.90
C LEU A 340 -13.05 19.12 11.39
N LEU A 341 -13.24 20.26 12.06
CA LEU A 341 -12.88 20.42 13.47
C LEU A 341 -13.91 19.80 14.43
N ALA A 342 -15.13 19.55 13.94
CA ALA A 342 -16.22 18.94 14.70
C ALA A 342 -17.14 18.19 13.71
N PRO A 343 -16.70 17.05 13.17
CA PRO A 343 -17.42 16.35 12.12
C PRO A 343 -18.64 15.62 12.70
N HIS A 344 -19.83 15.93 12.19
CA HIS A 344 -21.10 15.33 12.64
C HIS A 344 -22.02 14.90 11.49
N GLY A 345 -21.71 15.26 10.24
CA GLY A 345 -22.51 15.00 9.05
C GLY A 345 -21.73 14.25 7.98
N THR A 346 -21.71 14.78 6.76
CA THR A 346 -21.18 14.08 5.58
C THR A 346 -19.69 13.77 5.67
N LEU A 347 -18.92 14.57 6.41
CA LEU A 347 -17.50 14.32 6.61
C LEU A 347 -17.30 13.22 7.66
N LYS A 348 -18.11 13.20 8.74
CA LYS A 348 -18.13 12.07 9.68
C LYS A 348 -18.50 10.76 8.98
N GLU A 349 -19.52 10.76 8.13
CA GLU A 349 -19.91 9.59 7.33
C GLU A 349 -18.76 9.13 6.42
N ALA A 350 -18.07 10.06 5.75
CA ALA A 350 -16.89 9.74 4.93
C ALA A 350 -15.73 9.15 5.75
N MET A 351 -15.49 9.67 6.96
CA MET A 351 -14.50 9.14 7.90
C MET A 351 -14.87 7.75 8.43
N ASP A 352 -16.15 7.49 8.69
CA ASP A 352 -16.64 6.18 9.14
C ASP A 352 -16.50 5.13 8.05
N LYS A 353 -16.88 5.47 6.82
CA LYS A 353 -16.64 4.61 5.65
C LYS A 353 -15.15 4.34 5.44
N ALA A 354 -14.28 5.33 5.70
CA ALA A 354 -12.84 5.12 5.66
C ALA A 354 -12.36 4.17 6.77
N SER A 355 -12.92 4.27 7.97
CA SER A 355 -12.63 3.33 9.05
C SER A 355 -12.92 1.89 8.65
N GLU A 356 -14.04 1.65 7.97
CA GLU A 356 -14.37 0.33 7.44
C GLU A 356 -13.41 -0.13 6.33
N THR A 357 -13.06 0.75 5.37
CA THR A 357 -12.15 0.43 4.26
C THR A 357 -10.77 0.00 4.76
N TRP A 358 -10.22 0.68 5.77
CA TRP A 358 -8.89 0.39 6.33
C TRP A 358 -8.91 -0.44 7.61
N ASN A 359 -10.07 -0.95 8.01
CA ASN A 359 -10.25 -1.86 9.15
C ASN A 359 -9.79 -1.27 10.49
N SER A 360 -10.06 0.02 10.71
CA SER A 360 -9.78 0.72 11.97
C SER A 360 -11.06 0.98 12.76
N ASP A 361 -10.94 1.29 14.05
CA ASP A 361 -12.08 1.69 14.90
C ASP A 361 -12.48 3.16 14.66
N ALA A 362 -11.50 4.01 14.32
CA ALA A 362 -11.74 5.37 13.84
C ALA A 362 -10.75 5.75 12.73
N THR A 363 -11.17 6.65 11.83
CA THR A 363 -10.29 7.30 10.86
C THR A 363 -10.47 8.82 10.87
N PHE A 364 -9.38 9.57 10.80
CA PHE A 364 -9.39 11.03 10.72
C PHE A 364 -8.73 11.51 9.43
N PHE A 365 -9.34 12.51 8.77
CA PHE A 365 -8.77 13.15 7.59
C PHE A 365 -7.82 14.28 7.97
N VAL A 366 -6.67 14.36 7.31
CA VAL A 366 -5.63 15.35 7.57
C VAL A 366 -5.29 16.08 6.27
N THR A 367 -5.34 17.42 6.30
CA THR A 367 -5.18 18.27 5.10
C THR A 367 -3.78 18.87 4.96
N ASN A 368 -2.81 18.44 5.77
CA ASN A 368 -1.43 18.93 5.73
C ASN A 368 -0.38 17.80 5.69
N GLY A 369 -0.75 16.70 5.03
CA GLY A 369 0.09 15.54 4.78
C GLY A 369 0.35 14.67 6.01
N THR A 370 0.94 13.50 5.77
CA THR A 370 1.33 12.56 6.86
C THR A 370 2.37 13.16 7.79
N SER A 371 3.15 14.13 7.30
CA SER A 371 4.02 14.93 8.16
C SER A 371 3.28 15.54 9.34
N THR A 372 2.01 15.90 9.18
CA THR A 372 1.17 16.47 10.23
C THR A 372 0.45 15.38 11.00
N ALA A 373 -0.04 14.34 10.31
CA ALA A 373 -0.64 13.15 10.94
C ALA A 373 0.29 12.53 12.01
N ASN A 374 1.57 12.38 11.68
CA ASN A 374 2.61 11.86 12.58
C ASN A 374 2.76 12.73 13.84
N LYS A 375 2.73 14.07 13.70
CA LYS A 375 2.83 14.97 14.86
C LYS A 375 1.60 14.89 15.75
N ILE A 376 0.40 14.78 15.17
CA ILE A 376 -0.85 14.62 15.90
C ILE A 376 -0.77 13.36 16.78
N VAL A 377 -0.41 12.21 16.19
CA VAL A 377 -0.32 10.95 16.93
C VAL A 377 0.74 11.03 18.03
N VAL A 378 1.96 11.47 17.72
CA VAL A 378 3.04 11.59 18.72
C VAL A 378 2.63 12.52 19.86
N GLN A 379 2.10 13.71 19.57
CA GLN A 379 1.68 14.66 20.58
C GLN A 379 0.51 14.14 21.43
N SER A 380 -0.40 13.37 20.85
CA SER A 380 -1.57 12.83 21.58
C SER A 380 -1.21 11.73 22.58
N LEU A 381 -0.11 11.01 22.36
CA LEU A 381 0.23 9.79 23.10
C LEU A 381 1.47 9.93 23.99
N THR A 382 2.15 11.07 23.96
CA THR A 382 3.40 11.30 24.69
C THR A 382 3.38 12.62 25.44
N ARG A 383 4.19 12.69 26.49
CA ARG A 383 4.42 13.87 27.33
C ARG A 383 5.91 14.16 27.41
N PRO A 384 6.30 15.37 27.87
CA PRO A 384 7.70 15.67 28.11
C PRO A 384 8.36 14.62 29.02
N GLY A 385 9.48 14.06 28.58
CA GLY A 385 10.23 13.03 29.30
C GLY A 385 9.76 11.58 29.11
N ASP A 386 8.66 11.34 28.37
CA ASP A 386 8.32 9.99 27.93
C ASP A 386 9.34 9.49 26.89
N ILE A 387 9.61 8.19 26.88
CA ILE A 387 10.52 7.53 25.95
C ILE A 387 9.74 6.98 24.76
N VAL A 388 10.25 7.23 23.56
CA VAL A 388 9.75 6.66 22.30
C VAL A 388 10.85 5.84 21.64
N LEU A 389 10.60 4.54 21.44
CA LEU A 389 11.46 3.72 20.61
C LEU A 389 11.14 4.03 19.14
N ILE A 390 12.12 4.52 18.40
CA ILE A 390 11.89 5.07 17.06
C ILE A 390 12.85 4.46 16.03
N ASP A 391 12.30 3.99 14.92
CA ASP A 391 13.06 3.62 13.73
C ASP A 391 13.96 4.79 13.29
N ARG A 392 15.27 4.56 13.25
CA ARG A 392 16.22 5.60 12.88
C ARG A 392 16.08 6.07 11.43
N ASN A 393 15.58 5.21 10.55
CA ASN A 393 15.30 5.49 9.14
C ASN A 393 13.88 6.08 8.93
N CYS A 394 13.26 6.63 9.97
CA CYS A 394 11.95 7.23 9.86
C CYS A 394 11.97 8.66 9.28
N HIS A 395 10.82 9.10 8.78
CA HIS A 395 10.67 10.42 8.20
C HIS A 395 10.90 11.54 9.25
N LYS A 396 11.52 12.65 8.83
CA LYS A 396 11.83 13.81 9.69
C LYS A 396 10.64 14.37 10.49
N SER A 397 9.40 14.15 10.06
CA SER A 397 8.20 14.59 10.79
C SER A 397 8.06 14.01 12.18
N HIS A 398 8.50 12.76 12.39
CA HIS A 398 8.42 12.11 13.70
C HIS A 398 9.31 12.82 14.71
N HIS A 399 10.53 13.15 14.28
CA HIS A 399 11.46 13.95 15.06
C HIS A 399 10.90 15.33 15.46
N TYR A 400 10.24 16.02 14.53
CA TYR A 400 9.53 17.26 14.88
C TYR A 400 8.38 17.01 15.87
N GLY A 401 7.65 15.90 15.74
CA GLY A 401 6.66 15.48 16.72
C GLY A 401 7.26 15.30 18.12
N LEU A 402 8.39 14.60 18.22
CA LEU A 402 9.12 14.38 19.47
C LEU A 402 9.62 15.70 20.08
N VAL A 403 10.18 16.60 19.26
CA VAL A 403 10.60 17.94 19.69
C VAL A 403 9.43 18.72 20.28
N LEU A 404 8.28 18.74 19.60
CA LEU A 404 7.09 19.47 20.03
C LEU A 404 6.47 18.86 21.31
N ALA A 405 6.42 17.53 21.39
CA ALA A 405 5.89 16.81 22.55
C ALA A 405 6.86 16.80 23.75
N GLY A 406 8.17 17.01 23.52
CA GLY A 406 9.21 16.85 24.52
C GLY A 406 9.55 15.40 24.87
N ALA A 407 9.17 14.46 24.00
CA ALA A 407 9.48 13.04 24.16
C ALA A 407 10.95 12.75 23.77
N GLN A 408 11.53 11.76 24.43
CA GLN A 408 12.94 11.39 24.32
C GLN A 408 13.10 10.16 23.42
N PRO A 409 13.70 10.29 22.21
CA PRO A 409 13.90 9.14 21.32
C PRO A 409 14.97 8.19 21.84
N VAL A 410 14.68 6.90 21.82
CA VAL A 410 15.68 5.83 21.73
C VAL A 410 15.65 5.30 20.30
N TYR A 411 16.76 5.47 19.59
CA TYR A 411 16.85 5.03 18.20
C TYR A 411 17.03 3.52 18.09
N LEU A 412 16.30 2.94 17.15
CA LEU A 412 16.38 1.53 16.79
C LEU A 412 17.12 1.39 15.47
N ASP A 413 18.16 0.58 15.48
CA ASP A 413 19.03 0.38 14.32
C ASP A 413 18.38 -0.58 13.32
N ALA A 414 18.27 -0.11 12.07
CA ALA A 414 17.95 -0.97 10.94
C ALA A 414 19.20 -1.76 10.49
N TYR A 415 19.00 -2.96 9.94
CA TYR A 415 20.14 -3.73 9.42
C TYR A 415 20.74 -3.02 8.18
N PRO A 416 22.08 -2.93 8.07
CA PRO A 416 22.74 -2.28 6.94
C PRO A 416 22.74 -3.17 5.70
N LEU A 417 22.70 -2.55 4.52
CA LEU A 417 22.92 -3.20 3.21
C LEU A 417 24.03 -2.46 2.46
N PRO A 418 25.32 -2.72 2.79
CA PRO A 418 26.45 -1.95 2.28
C PRO A 418 26.56 -1.95 0.75
N ASP A 419 26.29 -3.10 0.11
CA ASP A 419 26.39 -3.29 -1.34
C ASP A 419 25.49 -2.34 -2.15
N TYR A 420 24.49 -1.74 -1.51
CA TYR A 420 23.54 -0.81 -2.14
C TYR A 420 23.49 0.56 -1.48
N ALA A 421 24.32 0.79 -0.44
CA ALA A 421 24.28 1.97 0.41
C ALA A 421 22.84 2.30 0.92
N ILE A 422 22.12 1.26 1.35
CA ILE A 422 20.73 1.36 1.86
C ILE A 422 20.65 0.73 3.25
N TYR A 423 19.66 1.14 4.05
CA TYR A 423 19.25 0.42 5.26
C TYR A 423 17.98 -0.38 5.02
N GLY A 424 17.90 -1.56 5.61
CA GLY A 424 16.70 -2.38 5.64
C GLY A 424 15.70 -1.92 6.69
N ALA A 425 15.19 -2.88 7.45
CA ALA A 425 14.23 -2.68 8.53
C ALA A 425 14.87 -2.89 9.91
N VAL A 426 14.19 -2.49 10.97
CA VAL A 426 14.58 -2.71 12.37
C VAL A 426 14.23 -4.14 12.77
N PRO A 427 15.22 -5.00 13.10
CA PRO A 427 14.95 -6.35 13.57
C PRO A 427 14.18 -6.36 14.90
N LEU A 428 13.24 -7.28 15.06
CA LEU A 428 12.46 -7.47 16.28
C LEU A 428 13.36 -7.73 17.50
N ALA A 429 14.48 -8.42 17.31
CA ALA A 429 15.48 -8.61 18.35
C ALA A 429 16.02 -7.27 18.90
N LYS A 430 16.22 -6.25 18.06
CA LYS A 430 16.66 -4.91 18.49
C LYS A 430 15.59 -4.19 19.30
N ILE A 431 14.32 -4.35 18.92
CA ILE A 431 13.18 -3.77 19.67
C ILE A 431 13.09 -4.42 21.06
N LYS A 432 13.14 -5.76 21.12
CA LYS A 432 13.11 -6.49 22.40
C LYS A 432 14.29 -6.12 23.28
N GLN A 433 15.50 -6.07 22.72
CA GLN A 433 16.70 -5.67 23.46
C GLN A 433 16.55 -4.28 24.05
N ALA A 434 16.07 -3.30 23.28
CA ALA A 434 15.87 -1.93 23.78
C ALA A 434 14.86 -1.88 24.95
N LEU A 435 13.78 -2.66 24.89
CA LEU A 435 12.79 -2.74 25.97
C LEU A 435 13.37 -3.42 27.23
N LEU A 436 14.08 -4.54 27.07
CA LEU A 436 14.71 -5.28 28.17
C LEU A 436 15.82 -4.46 28.84
N ASP A 437 16.60 -3.71 28.05
CA ASP A 437 17.62 -2.81 28.59
C ASP A 437 16.98 -1.68 29.42
N LEU A 438 15.88 -1.09 28.94
CA LEU A 438 15.12 -0.08 29.70
C LEU A 438 14.41 -0.67 30.93
N GLU A 439 14.00 -1.94 30.88
CA GLU A 439 13.50 -2.70 32.03
C GLU A 439 14.58 -2.88 33.09
N ALA A 440 15.78 -3.31 32.69
CA ALA A 440 16.93 -3.44 33.58
C ALA A 440 17.37 -2.10 34.20
N GLU A 441 17.18 -0.99 33.47
CA GLU A 441 17.38 0.37 33.98
C GLU A 441 16.26 0.87 34.92
N GLY A 442 15.17 0.12 35.08
CA GLY A 442 14.00 0.54 35.87
C GLY A 442 13.19 1.68 35.23
N ARG A 443 13.23 1.80 33.90
CA ARG A 443 12.63 2.91 33.11
C ARG A 443 11.59 2.44 32.10
N LEU A 444 11.22 1.17 32.13
CA LEU A 444 10.24 0.61 31.21
C LEU A 444 8.89 1.35 31.29
N ASP A 445 8.51 1.87 32.47
CA ASP A 445 7.31 2.68 32.70
C ASP A 445 7.28 3.99 31.90
N LYS A 446 8.45 4.53 31.54
CA LYS A 446 8.60 5.73 30.70
C LYS A 446 8.40 5.45 29.22
N VAL A 447 8.48 4.19 28.78
CA VAL A 447 8.30 3.84 27.37
C VAL A 447 6.82 3.87 27.01
N ARG A 448 6.46 4.80 26.10
CA ARG A 448 5.06 4.99 25.67
C ARG A 448 4.76 4.46 24.28
N MET A 449 5.73 4.47 23.39
CA MET A 449 5.48 4.19 21.99
C MET A 449 6.65 3.47 21.32
N VAL A 450 6.32 2.53 20.43
CA VAL A 450 7.20 2.05 19.36
C VAL A 450 6.73 2.63 18.03
N LEU A 451 7.63 3.25 17.30
CA LEU A 451 7.36 3.93 16.04
C LEU A 451 8.21 3.30 14.93
N LEU A 452 7.54 2.70 13.94
CA LEU A 452 8.19 1.97 12.84
C LEU A 452 7.63 2.40 11.48
N THR A 453 8.47 2.41 10.45
CA THR A 453 8.06 2.74 9.07
C THR A 453 7.68 1.46 8.30
N ASN A 454 6.41 1.29 7.91
CA ASN A 454 5.94 0.09 7.22
C ASN A 454 5.13 0.40 5.94
N CYS A 455 5.56 0.03 4.74
CA CYS A 455 6.86 -0.52 4.40
C CYS A 455 7.98 0.52 4.48
N THR A 456 9.23 0.06 4.51
CA THR A 456 10.38 0.94 4.25
C THR A 456 10.28 1.53 2.84
N PHE A 457 11.08 2.57 2.55
CA PHE A 457 11.04 3.22 1.25
C PHE A 457 11.32 2.25 0.10
N ASP A 458 12.27 1.33 0.29
CA ASP A 458 12.69 0.32 -0.70
C ASP A 458 11.76 -0.91 -0.74
N GLY A 459 10.69 -0.91 0.07
CA GLY A 459 9.65 -1.93 0.03
C GLY A 459 9.83 -3.09 0.98
N VAL A 460 10.69 -3.00 1.99
CA VAL A 460 10.75 -4.01 3.05
C VAL A 460 9.51 -3.85 3.94
N VAL A 461 8.70 -4.88 4.02
CA VAL A 461 7.43 -4.93 4.76
C VAL A 461 7.62 -5.75 6.02
N TYR A 462 7.20 -5.22 7.16
CA TYR A 462 7.28 -5.91 8.45
C TYR A 462 6.26 -7.05 8.55
N ASN A 463 6.36 -7.83 9.62
CA ASN A 463 5.27 -8.63 10.17
C ASN A 463 4.65 -7.90 11.38
N PRO A 464 3.69 -6.96 11.20
CA PRO A 464 3.17 -6.18 12.32
C PRO A 464 2.56 -7.04 13.42
N LEU A 465 1.89 -8.14 13.07
CA LEU A 465 1.29 -9.06 14.04
C LEU A 465 2.34 -9.63 14.99
N ARG A 466 3.45 -10.16 14.44
CA ARG A 466 4.57 -10.71 15.20
C ARG A 466 5.27 -9.65 16.04
N VAL A 467 5.50 -8.46 15.48
CA VAL A 467 6.14 -7.36 16.20
C VAL A 467 5.29 -6.94 17.40
N MET A 468 3.99 -6.69 17.19
CA MET A 468 3.09 -6.27 18.26
C MET A 468 2.94 -7.36 19.34
N GLU A 469 2.82 -8.63 18.95
CA GLU A 469 2.72 -9.75 19.89
C GLU A 469 3.95 -9.82 20.80
N GLU A 470 5.15 -9.92 20.25
CA GLU A 470 6.36 -10.09 21.08
C GLU A 470 6.71 -8.82 21.89
N VAL A 471 6.37 -7.63 21.40
CA VAL A 471 6.57 -6.37 22.14
C VAL A 471 5.60 -6.25 23.32
N LEU A 472 4.33 -6.60 23.14
CA LEU A 472 3.32 -6.58 24.21
C LEU A 472 3.63 -7.60 25.32
N ALA A 473 4.38 -8.66 25.01
CA ALA A 473 4.85 -9.59 26.03
C ALA A 473 5.86 -8.98 27.01
N ILE A 474 6.60 -7.95 26.60
CA ILE A 474 7.55 -7.21 27.45
C ILE A 474 6.89 -5.98 28.06
N LYS A 475 6.15 -5.20 27.25
CA LYS A 475 5.46 -3.98 27.67
C LYS A 475 3.98 -4.00 27.27
N PRO A 476 3.07 -4.48 28.14
CA PRO A 476 1.67 -4.77 27.80
C PRO A 476 0.80 -3.56 27.40
N ASP A 477 1.19 -2.33 27.74
CA ASP A 477 0.41 -1.10 27.54
C ASP A 477 1.02 -0.12 26.52
N ILE A 478 2.05 -0.55 25.78
CA ILE A 478 2.75 0.30 24.79
C ILE A 478 1.88 0.60 23.56
N CYS A 479 1.99 1.82 23.05
CA CYS A 479 1.37 2.20 21.79
C CYS A 479 2.26 1.86 20.59
N PHE A 480 1.66 1.45 19.48
CA PHE A 480 2.33 1.27 18.20
C PHE A 480 1.92 2.37 17.23
N LEU A 481 2.89 3.10 16.69
CA LEU A 481 2.70 3.98 15.53
C LEU A 481 3.38 3.36 14.31
N TRP A 482 2.58 2.84 13.40
CA TRP A 482 3.02 2.36 12.10
C TRP A 482 2.91 3.49 11.07
N ASP A 483 4.04 4.06 10.66
CA ASP A 483 4.06 5.01 9.55
C ASP A 483 3.92 4.26 8.24
N GLU A 484 2.67 4.14 7.79
CA GLU A 484 2.27 3.49 6.55
C GLU A 484 2.07 4.49 5.39
N ALA A 485 2.83 5.59 5.38
CA ALA A 485 2.70 6.63 4.36
C ALA A 485 2.80 6.09 2.92
N TRP A 486 3.57 5.02 2.71
CA TRP A 486 3.77 4.39 1.41
C TRP A 486 2.85 3.18 1.14
N PHE A 487 2.03 2.76 2.10
CA PHE A 487 1.43 1.42 2.10
C PHE A 487 -0.11 1.40 2.13
N ALA A 488 -0.78 2.56 1.95
CA ALA A 488 -2.24 2.68 2.03
C ALA A 488 -3.04 1.77 1.07
N TYR A 489 -2.45 1.38 -0.07
CA TYR A 489 -3.09 0.50 -1.05
C TYR A 489 -3.12 -0.98 -0.63
N ALA A 490 -2.29 -1.39 0.34
CA ALA A 490 -2.06 -2.79 0.67
C ALA A 490 -3.34 -3.50 1.16
N VAL A 491 -4.26 -2.76 1.78
CA VAL A 491 -5.55 -3.30 2.25
C VAL A 491 -6.41 -3.85 1.10
N ALA A 492 -6.23 -3.36 -0.13
CA ALA A 492 -7.04 -3.73 -1.28
C ALA A 492 -6.80 -5.17 -1.77
N VAL A 493 -5.64 -5.78 -1.44
CA VAL A 493 -5.26 -7.12 -1.91
C VAL A 493 -4.97 -8.07 -0.76
N PRO A 494 -5.48 -9.32 -0.79
CA PRO A 494 -5.45 -10.21 0.37
C PRO A 494 -4.03 -10.58 0.82
N TRP A 495 -3.09 -10.72 -0.11
CA TRP A 495 -1.71 -11.13 0.22
C TRP A 495 -0.94 -10.06 1.02
N MET A 496 -1.13 -8.77 0.75
CA MET A 496 -0.50 -7.70 1.55
C MET A 496 -1.39 -7.16 2.68
N ARG A 497 -2.72 -7.31 2.61
CA ARG A 497 -3.64 -6.84 3.65
C ARG A 497 -3.25 -7.35 5.05
N GLN A 498 -2.82 -8.61 5.15
CA GLN A 498 -2.35 -9.22 6.40
C GLN A 498 -1.10 -8.58 7.00
N ARG A 499 -0.34 -7.80 6.20
CA ARG A 499 0.86 -7.05 6.61
C ARG A 499 0.58 -5.57 6.92
N THR A 500 -0.69 -5.16 6.94
CA THR A 500 -1.10 -3.82 7.38
C THR A 500 -1.31 -3.78 8.89
N ALA A 501 -1.03 -2.64 9.51
CA ALA A 501 -1.12 -2.44 10.95
C ALA A 501 -2.53 -2.72 11.49
N MET A 502 -3.56 -2.16 10.86
CA MET A 502 -4.94 -2.24 11.35
C MET A 502 -5.50 -3.67 11.31
N VAL A 503 -5.20 -4.43 10.27
CA VAL A 503 -5.62 -5.84 10.14
C VAL A 503 -4.84 -6.74 11.08
N ALA A 504 -3.53 -6.51 11.24
CA ALA A 504 -2.73 -7.24 12.22
C ALA A 504 -3.21 -6.98 13.66
N ALA A 505 -3.59 -5.74 13.97
CA ALA A 505 -4.10 -5.35 15.27
C ALA A 505 -5.47 -5.98 15.59
N GLN A 506 -6.38 -6.04 14.60
CA GLN A 506 -7.64 -6.78 14.75
C GLN A 506 -7.38 -8.26 15.06
N LYS A 507 -6.55 -8.93 14.24
CA LYS A 507 -6.20 -10.34 14.43
C LYS A 507 -5.58 -10.61 15.80
N LEU A 508 -4.73 -9.70 16.28
CA LEU A 508 -4.12 -9.82 17.60
C LEU A 508 -5.18 -9.70 18.69
N SER A 509 -6.05 -8.70 18.62
CA SER A 509 -7.14 -8.51 19.58
C SER A 509 -8.06 -9.74 19.64
N GLU A 510 -8.52 -10.24 18.50
CA GLU A 510 -9.34 -11.46 18.41
C GLU A 510 -8.61 -12.68 19.01
N ARG A 511 -7.31 -12.82 18.73
CA ARG A 511 -6.50 -13.91 19.25
C ARG A 511 -6.39 -13.84 20.78
N LEU A 512 -6.08 -12.68 21.36
CA LEU A 512 -5.96 -12.50 22.82
C LEU A 512 -7.25 -12.87 23.57
N HIS A 513 -8.41 -12.56 22.98
CA HIS A 513 -9.73 -12.89 23.56
C HIS A 513 -10.12 -14.36 23.40
N SER A 514 -9.44 -15.12 22.54
CA SER A 514 -9.80 -16.51 22.25
C SER A 514 -9.44 -17.47 23.38
N ALA A 515 -10.33 -18.44 23.66
CA ALA A 515 -10.05 -19.51 24.61
C ALA A 515 -8.88 -20.41 24.18
N GLY A 516 -8.64 -20.51 22.87
CA GLY A 516 -7.50 -21.23 22.30
C GLY A 516 -6.17 -20.61 22.70
N TYR A 517 -6.05 -19.29 22.55
CA TYR A 517 -4.84 -18.56 22.91
C TYR A 517 -4.55 -18.62 24.41
N ARG A 518 -5.56 -18.51 25.27
CA ARG A 518 -5.37 -18.67 26.73
C ARG A 518 -4.78 -20.02 27.13
N ARG A 519 -5.00 -21.08 26.34
CA ARG A 519 -4.33 -22.37 26.54
C ARG A 519 -2.89 -22.33 26.05
N GLU A 520 -2.66 -21.78 24.86
CA GLU A 520 -1.33 -21.60 24.27
C GLU A 520 -0.41 -20.78 25.20
N TYR A 521 -0.90 -19.65 25.70
CA TYR A 521 -0.18 -18.77 26.61
C TYR A 521 0.21 -19.47 27.92
N ARG A 522 -0.68 -20.29 28.51
CA ARG A 522 -0.35 -21.05 29.74
C ARG A 522 0.81 -22.02 29.51
N LEU A 523 0.77 -22.78 28.41
CA LEU A 523 1.85 -23.70 28.05
C LEU A 523 3.16 -22.97 27.76
N TRP A 524 3.09 -21.84 27.05
CA TRP A 524 4.25 -21.00 26.78
C TRP A 524 4.84 -20.43 28.06
N ARG A 525 4.01 -19.93 28.98
CA ARG A 525 4.44 -19.38 30.27
C ARG A 525 5.14 -20.43 31.14
N GLU A 526 4.63 -21.66 31.16
CA GLU A 526 5.29 -22.78 31.84
C GLU A 526 6.65 -23.09 31.21
N ALA A 527 6.75 -23.10 29.88
CA ALA A 527 8.00 -23.35 29.16
C ALA A 527 9.04 -22.22 29.33
N MET A 528 8.60 -20.99 29.63
CA MET A 528 9.46 -19.82 29.85
C MET A 528 9.81 -19.57 31.32
N ALA A 529 9.32 -20.39 32.26
CA ALA A 529 9.42 -20.13 33.70
C ALA A 529 10.87 -20.01 34.21
N ASP A 530 11.78 -20.81 33.65
CA ASP A 530 13.20 -20.86 34.04
C ASP A 530 14.12 -20.06 33.11
N ILE A 531 13.57 -19.35 32.12
CA ILE A 531 14.35 -18.57 31.14
C ILE A 531 14.54 -17.13 31.68
N PRO A 532 15.79 -16.71 31.95
CA PRO A 532 16.09 -15.35 32.42
C PRO A 532 15.56 -14.28 31.46
N ARG A 533 15.14 -13.13 32.02
CA ARG A 533 14.62 -11.99 31.22
C ARG A 533 15.60 -11.51 30.14
N GLU A 534 16.89 -11.51 30.42
CA GLU A 534 17.95 -11.16 29.48
C GLU A 534 18.01 -12.08 28.24
N GLU A 535 17.54 -13.33 28.36
CA GLU A 535 17.50 -14.28 27.24
C GLU A 535 16.26 -14.12 26.36
N TRP A 536 15.22 -13.39 26.79
CA TRP A 536 13.96 -13.24 26.06
C TRP A 536 14.13 -12.67 24.64
N VAL A 537 15.22 -11.95 24.37
CA VAL A 537 15.58 -11.47 23.03
C VAL A 537 15.68 -12.62 22.01
N ASN A 538 16.10 -13.81 22.42
CA ASN A 538 16.31 -14.97 21.56
C ASN A 538 15.10 -15.92 21.46
N HIS A 539 14.02 -15.64 22.20
CA HIS A 539 12.85 -16.51 22.28
C HIS A 539 11.62 -15.86 21.63
N ARG A 540 10.71 -16.70 21.12
CA ARG A 540 9.37 -16.25 20.71
C ARG A 540 8.58 -15.93 21.97
N LEU A 541 8.08 -14.70 22.07
CA LEU A 541 7.32 -14.24 23.23
C LEU A 541 5.81 -14.20 22.94
N LEU A 542 4.99 -14.54 23.94
CA LEU A 542 3.54 -14.42 23.87
C LEU A 542 3.04 -13.43 24.95
N PRO A 543 2.20 -12.45 24.60
CA PRO A 543 1.63 -11.50 25.54
C PRO A 543 0.63 -12.15 26.49
N ASP A 544 0.57 -11.62 27.71
CA ASP A 544 -0.45 -12.01 28.68
C ASP A 544 -1.83 -11.54 28.19
N PRO A 545 -2.79 -12.46 27.94
CA PRO A 545 -4.12 -12.10 27.45
C PRO A 545 -4.95 -11.25 28.42
N ASP A 546 -4.59 -11.20 29.71
CA ASP A 546 -5.30 -10.41 30.71
C ASP A 546 -4.66 -9.02 30.96
N ALA A 547 -3.40 -8.82 30.54
CA ALA A 547 -2.67 -7.57 30.73
C ALA A 547 -2.43 -6.78 29.45
N ALA A 548 -2.28 -7.46 28.30
CA ALA A 548 -1.96 -6.83 27.04
C ALA A 548 -3.12 -5.97 26.52
N ARG A 549 -2.78 -4.76 26.07
CA ARG A 549 -3.70 -3.80 25.44
C ARG A 549 -3.21 -3.50 24.04
N VAL A 550 -4.03 -3.79 23.03
CA VAL A 550 -3.74 -3.53 21.62
C VAL A 550 -4.05 -2.05 21.31
N ARG A 551 -2.98 -1.25 21.25
CA ARG A 551 -3.06 0.21 21.06
C ARG A 551 -2.28 0.64 19.83
N VAL A 552 -2.94 0.77 18.68
CA VAL A 552 -2.30 0.83 17.37
C VAL A 552 -2.81 2.01 16.54
N TYR A 553 -1.88 2.73 15.96
CA TYR A 553 -2.11 3.88 15.09
C TYR A 553 -1.37 3.66 13.78
N ALA A 554 -2.01 3.99 12.66
CA ALA A 554 -1.37 4.01 11.35
C ALA A 554 -1.63 5.32 10.63
N THR A 555 -0.63 5.81 9.89
CA THR A 555 -0.74 7.07 9.15
C THR A 555 -0.48 6.87 7.67
N HIS A 556 -1.40 7.29 6.81
CA HIS A 556 -1.30 7.12 5.36
C HIS A 556 -1.09 8.45 4.65
N SER A 557 -0.17 8.49 3.69
CA SER A 557 -0.10 9.57 2.70
C SER A 557 -0.96 9.15 1.53
N THR A 558 -2.25 9.44 1.59
CA THR A 558 -3.20 9.05 0.55
C THR A 558 -2.74 9.53 -0.83
N HIS A 559 -2.17 10.74 -0.92
CA HIS A 559 -1.63 11.29 -2.16
C HIS A 559 -0.34 10.64 -2.70
N LYS A 560 0.32 9.78 -1.92
CA LYS A 560 1.51 9.02 -2.37
C LYS A 560 1.14 7.65 -2.89
N SER A 561 0.13 7.02 -2.28
CA SER A 561 -0.21 5.61 -2.50
C SER A 561 -1.52 5.39 -3.23
N LEU A 562 -2.39 6.41 -3.28
CA LEU A 562 -3.75 6.36 -3.84
C LEU A 562 -4.05 7.65 -4.65
N SER A 563 -5.22 7.71 -5.27
CA SER A 563 -5.65 8.87 -6.07
C SER A 563 -6.22 10.01 -5.20
N ALA A 564 -5.35 10.79 -4.57
CA ALA A 564 -5.72 11.99 -3.81
C ALA A 564 -4.79 13.19 -4.07
N LEU A 565 -5.28 14.40 -3.81
CA LEU A 565 -4.50 15.64 -3.99
C LEU A 565 -3.35 15.73 -2.97
N ARG A 566 -2.22 16.35 -3.36
CA ARG A 566 -1.06 16.54 -2.46
C ARG A 566 -1.50 17.17 -1.13
N GLN A 567 -0.88 16.73 -0.03
CA GLN A 567 -1.26 17.03 1.36
C GLN A 567 -2.45 16.24 1.91
N ALA A 568 -3.22 15.51 1.10
CA ALA A 568 -4.24 14.60 1.61
C ALA A 568 -3.61 13.42 2.38
N SER A 569 -4.05 13.19 3.63
CA SER A 569 -3.57 12.13 4.51
C SER A 569 -4.67 11.63 5.44
N MET A 570 -4.50 10.42 6.00
CA MET A 570 -5.40 9.83 6.98
C MET A 570 -4.63 9.31 8.20
N ILE A 571 -5.28 9.36 9.37
CA ILE A 571 -4.87 8.66 10.60
C ILE A 571 -5.90 7.56 10.87
N HIS A 572 -5.45 6.34 11.08
CA HIS A 572 -6.27 5.18 11.44
C HIS A 572 -5.95 4.75 12.86
N ILE A 573 -6.99 4.48 13.65
CA ILE A 573 -6.87 4.18 15.07
C ILE A 573 -7.55 2.85 15.37
N ARG A 574 -6.81 1.94 16.02
CA ARG A 574 -7.33 0.75 16.69
C ARG A 574 -6.67 0.68 18.07
N ASP A 575 -7.27 1.38 19.03
CA ASP A 575 -6.77 1.48 20.40
C ASP A 575 -7.89 1.12 21.38
N GLU A 576 -7.75 -0.03 22.05
CA GLU A 576 -8.72 -0.52 23.04
C GLU A 576 -8.95 0.45 24.21
N ASP A 577 -8.02 1.37 24.45
CA ASP A 577 -8.08 2.39 25.48
C ASP A 577 -8.29 3.80 24.90
N TYR A 578 -8.65 3.94 23.61
CA TYR A 578 -8.81 5.24 22.95
C TYR A 578 -9.76 6.17 23.72
N ASN A 579 -11.00 5.74 23.93
CA ASN A 579 -12.03 6.53 24.61
C ASN A 579 -11.66 6.85 26.07
N ARG A 580 -10.88 5.97 26.71
CA ARG A 580 -10.51 6.09 28.12
C ARG A 580 -9.29 6.99 28.34
N LEU A 581 -8.30 6.94 27.46
CA LEU A 581 -6.97 7.52 27.69
C LEU A 581 -6.50 8.49 26.61
N ALA A 582 -6.97 8.37 25.37
CA ALA A 582 -6.37 9.05 24.22
C ALA A 582 -7.31 10.00 23.46
N ALA A 583 -8.63 9.84 23.54
CA ALA A 583 -9.59 10.61 22.74
C ALA A 583 -9.49 12.14 22.97
N GLU A 584 -9.45 12.58 24.23
CA GLU A 584 -9.29 14.00 24.58
C GLU A 584 -7.93 14.57 24.14
N PRO A 585 -6.77 13.99 24.54
CA PRO A 585 -5.47 14.43 24.03
C PRO A 585 -5.35 14.41 22.50
N PHE A 586 -5.98 13.42 21.85
CA PHE A 586 -5.99 13.31 20.39
C PHE A 586 -6.79 14.43 19.75
N GLY A 587 -7.97 14.77 20.28
CA GLY A 587 -8.76 15.91 19.82
C GLY A 587 -7.96 17.21 19.89
N GLU A 588 -7.33 17.50 21.01
CA GLU A 588 -6.50 18.70 21.20
C GLU A 588 -5.27 18.72 20.28
N ALA A 589 -4.58 17.58 20.13
CA ALA A 589 -3.48 17.47 19.18
C ALA A 589 -3.96 17.68 17.73
N PHE A 590 -5.11 17.12 17.36
CA PHE A 590 -5.70 17.29 16.03
C PHE A 590 -6.02 18.75 15.75
N LEU A 591 -6.65 19.46 16.69
CA LEU A 591 -6.94 20.89 16.59
C LEU A 591 -5.66 21.75 16.54
N THR A 592 -4.63 21.40 17.31
CA THR A 592 -3.34 22.10 17.31
C THR A 592 -2.71 22.16 15.91
N HIS A 593 -2.89 21.10 15.12
CA HIS A 593 -2.22 20.92 13.83
C HIS A 593 -3.12 21.15 12.62
N THR A 594 -4.42 21.37 12.82
CA THR A 594 -5.41 21.49 11.74
C THR A 594 -5.84 22.94 11.56
N SER A 595 -5.87 23.41 10.31
CA SER A 595 -6.37 24.75 9.97
C SER A 595 -7.86 24.89 10.32
N THR A 596 -8.25 26.04 10.87
CA THR A 596 -9.67 26.42 11.06
C THR A 596 -10.41 26.67 9.74
N SER A 597 -9.66 26.77 8.64
CA SER A 597 -10.17 26.84 7.26
C SER A 597 -9.55 25.71 6.44
N PRO A 598 -10.02 24.46 6.59
CA PRO A 598 -9.50 23.32 5.85
C PRO A 598 -9.89 23.40 4.36
N ASN A 599 -9.02 22.89 3.49
CA ASN A 599 -9.29 22.83 2.06
C ASN A 599 -10.28 21.70 1.74
N GLN A 600 -11.46 22.07 1.21
CA GLN A 600 -12.56 21.14 0.96
C GLN A 600 -12.24 20.18 -0.20
N GLN A 601 -11.41 20.59 -1.15
CA GLN A 601 -11.01 19.77 -2.29
C GLN A 601 -10.06 18.65 -1.84
N LEU A 602 -9.19 18.89 -0.86
CA LEU A 602 -8.39 17.85 -0.23
C LEU A 602 -9.28 16.82 0.46
N LEU A 603 -10.27 17.25 1.25
CA LEU A 603 -11.22 16.38 1.95
C LEU A 603 -12.06 15.54 0.96
N ALA A 604 -12.54 16.17 -0.12
CA ALA A 604 -13.25 15.47 -1.19
C ALA A 604 -12.37 14.42 -1.87
N SER A 605 -11.09 14.72 -2.10
CA SER A 605 -10.16 13.75 -2.70
C SER A 605 -9.88 12.55 -1.79
N LEU A 606 -9.94 12.72 -0.46
CA LEU A 606 -9.80 11.62 0.51
C LEU A 606 -10.99 10.67 0.46
N ASP A 607 -12.21 11.20 0.43
CA ASP A 607 -13.45 10.42 0.31
C ASP A 607 -13.54 9.67 -1.04
N LEU A 608 -13.12 10.33 -2.12
CA LEU A 608 -13.02 9.71 -3.45
C LEU A 608 -11.95 8.60 -3.51
N ALA A 609 -10.79 8.80 -2.89
CA ALA A 609 -9.74 7.78 -2.83
C ALA A 609 -10.23 6.54 -2.06
N ARG A 610 -10.97 6.74 -0.96
CA ARG A 610 -11.62 5.65 -0.23
C ARG A 610 -12.60 4.87 -1.12
N ARG A 611 -13.45 5.57 -1.88
CA ARG A 611 -14.36 4.92 -2.84
C ARG A 611 -13.61 4.08 -3.87
N GLN A 612 -12.53 4.61 -4.43
CA GLN A 612 -11.71 3.88 -5.39
C GLN A 612 -11.15 2.59 -4.78
N VAL A 613 -10.70 2.61 -3.52
CA VAL A 613 -10.22 1.40 -2.84
C VAL A 613 -11.32 0.35 -2.70
N ASP A 614 -12.52 0.75 -2.25
CA ASP A 614 -13.64 -0.18 -2.03
C ASP A 614 -14.18 -0.81 -3.34
N ILE A 615 -14.21 -0.05 -4.44
CA ILE A 615 -14.81 -0.50 -5.72
C ILE A 615 -13.76 -1.09 -6.66
N GLU A 616 -12.63 -0.41 -6.86
CA GLU A 616 -11.64 -0.72 -7.91
C GLU A 616 -10.30 -1.21 -7.36
N GLY A 617 -10.05 -1.03 -6.06
CA GLY A 617 -8.73 -1.21 -5.44
C GLY A 617 -8.11 -2.58 -5.70
N PHE A 618 -8.90 -3.65 -5.58
CA PHE A 618 -8.43 -5.01 -5.83
C PHE A 618 -7.88 -5.18 -7.26
N LEU A 619 -8.56 -4.64 -8.26
CA LEU A 619 -8.15 -4.73 -9.66
C LEU A 619 -6.93 -3.85 -9.94
N MET A 620 -6.94 -2.59 -9.50
CA MET A 620 -5.89 -1.62 -9.77
C MET A 620 -4.56 -2.00 -9.13
N VAL A 621 -4.57 -2.38 -7.84
CA VAL A 621 -3.36 -2.77 -7.11
C VAL A 621 -2.78 -4.05 -7.70
N ARG A 622 -3.63 -5.04 -8.02
CA ARG A 622 -3.18 -6.27 -8.70
C ARG A 622 -2.51 -5.97 -10.05
N ARG A 623 -3.04 -5.01 -10.83
CA ARG A 623 -2.42 -4.58 -12.10
C ARG A 623 -1.04 -3.97 -11.88
N ALA A 624 -0.87 -3.12 -10.85
CA ALA A 624 0.42 -2.55 -10.49
C ALA A 624 1.47 -3.63 -10.15
N TYR A 625 1.08 -4.62 -9.33
CA TYR A 625 1.91 -5.79 -9.01
C TYR A 625 2.34 -6.56 -10.27
N LYS A 626 1.40 -6.82 -11.20
CA LYS A 626 1.69 -7.50 -12.47
C LYS A 626 2.74 -6.74 -13.27
N MET A 627 2.56 -5.44 -13.46
CA MET A 627 3.49 -4.61 -14.23
C MET A 627 4.88 -4.60 -13.61
N ALA A 628 4.97 -4.51 -12.28
CA ALA A 628 6.24 -4.55 -11.56
C ALA A 628 6.97 -5.89 -11.77
N LEU A 629 6.26 -7.02 -11.61
CA LEU A 629 6.85 -8.34 -11.84
C LEU A 629 7.28 -8.57 -13.29
N ALA A 630 6.45 -8.16 -14.26
CA ALA A 630 6.77 -8.29 -15.68
C ALA A 630 7.99 -7.43 -16.06
N PHE A 631 8.09 -6.22 -15.50
CA PHE A 631 9.25 -5.37 -15.68
C PHE A 631 10.52 -6.03 -15.13
N ARG A 632 10.49 -6.54 -13.89
CA ARG A 632 11.61 -7.27 -13.28
C ARG A 632 12.07 -8.43 -14.16
N GLN A 633 11.12 -9.26 -14.62
CA GLN A 633 11.41 -10.40 -15.48
C GLN A 633 12.07 -9.96 -16.80
N ARG A 634 11.57 -8.90 -17.44
CA ARG A 634 12.11 -8.41 -18.71
C ARG A 634 13.53 -7.83 -18.56
N VAL A 635 13.79 -7.06 -17.50
CA VAL A 635 15.14 -6.54 -17.21
C VAL A 635 16.13 -7.68 -17.00
N THR A 636 15.73 -8.73 -16.25
CA THR A 636 16.61 -9.89 -16.01
C THR A 636 16.80 -10.77 -17.25
N ALA A 637 15.78 -10.89 -18.10
CA ALA A 637 15.82 -11.78 -19.26
C ALA A 637 16.47 -11.16 -20.52
N ASP A 638 16.46 -9.84 -20.67
CA ASP A 638 17.10 -9.16 -21.80
C ASP A 638 18.63 -9.15 -21.61
N PRO A 639 19.41 -9.81 -22.49
CA PRO A 639 20.87 -9.93 -22.33
C PRO A 639 21.61 -8.59 -22.37
N LEU A 640 21.09 -7.61 -23.11
CA LEU A 640 21.72 -6.31 -23.25
C LEU A 640 21.44 -5.46 -22.00
N ILE A 641 20.18 -5.44 -21.54
CA ILE A 641 19.81 -4.71 -20.32
C ILE A 641 20.50 -5.31 -19.10
N SER A 642 20.43 -6.63 -18.93
CA SER A 642 21.00 -7.33 -17.75
C SER A 642 22.53 -7.28 -17.64
N LYS A 643 23.23 -6.95 -18.74
CA LYS A 643 24.67 -6.65 -18.70
C LYS A 643 24.96 -5.41 -17.85
N TRP A 644 24.15 -4.36 -18.00
CA TRP A 644 24.39 -3.03 -17.42
C TRP A 644 23.51 -2.73 -16.20
N PHE A 645 22.33 -3.33 -16.11
CA PHE A 645 21.34 -3.09 -15.07
C PHE A 645 20.99 -4.36 -14.32
N GLY A 646 20.79 -4.26 -13.00
CA GLY A 646 20.39 -5.36 -12.14
C GLY A 646 19.07 -5.08 -11.41
N ILE A 647 18.24 -6.09 -11.21
CA ILE A 647 17.12 -5.99 -10.26
C ILE A 647 17.63 -6.43 -8.89
N VAL A 648 17.59 -5.53 -7.91
CA VAL A 648 17.90 -5.91 -6.53
C VAL A 648 16.79 -6.82 -6.01
N THR A 649 17.18 -8.03 -5.61
CA THR A 649 16.26 -9.12 -5.27
C THR A 649 15.85 -9.10 -3.79
N GLU A 650 14.82 -9.86 -3.43
CA GLU A 650 14.45 -10.07 -2.02
C GLU A 650 15.62 -10.64 -1.21
N SER A 651 16.38 -11.59 -1.75
CA SER A 651 17.56 -12.14 -1.06
C SER A 651 18.68 -11.13 -0.83
N SER A 652 18.69 -10.03 -1.59
CA SER A 652 19.64 -8.93 -1.47
C SER A 652 19.18 -7.88 -0.45
N LEU A 653 17.87 -7.63 -0.34
CA LEU A 653 17.30 -6.63 0.57
C LEU A 653 16.88 -7.20 1.93
N VAL A 654 16.62 -8.51 2.01
CA VAL A 654 16.20 -9.20 3.23
C VAL A 654 17.22 -10.30 3.54
N PRO A 655 18.09 -10.06 4.54
CA PRO A 655 19.04 -11.06 5.05
C PRO A 655 18.33 -12.36 5.42
N SER A 656 19.07 -13.45 5.26
CA SER A 656 18.50 -14.79 5.25
C SER A 656 17.89 -15.20 6.60
N GLU A 657 18.45 -14.71 7.70
CA GLU A 657 17.99 -14.87 9.08
C GLU A 657 16.57 -14.32 9.33
N PHE A 658 16.12 -13.34 8.52
CA PHE A 658 14.78 -12.76 8.64
C PHE A 658 13.73 -13.43 7.74
N ARG A 659 14.17 -14.35 6.87
CA ARG A 659 13.35 -15.09 5.89
C ARG A 659 13.49 -16.60 6.03
N ALA A 660 13.23 -17.09 7.24
CA ALA A 660 13.38 -18.50 7.63
C ALA A 660 12.57 -19.45 6.75
N SER A 661 11.41 -19.03 6.24
CA SER A 661 10.58 -19.82 5.31
C SER A 661 11.33 -20.21 4.03
N MET A 662 12.37 -19.44 3.66
CA MET A 662 13.15 -19.64 2.45
C MET A 662 14.45 -20.43 2.68
N GLN A 663 14.86 -20.66 3.94
CA GLN A 663 16.13 -21.31 4.30
C GLN A 663 16.06 -22.84 4.48
N GLY A 664 14.87 -23.44 4.44
CA GLY A 664 14.70 -24.89 4.64
C GLY A 664 14.50 -25.66 3.34
N GLY A 665 15.32 -26.69 3.10
CA GLY A 665 15.01 -27.76 2.12
C GLY A 665 13.77 -28.61 2.48
N ARG A 666 12.98 -28.21 3.47
CA ARG A 666 11.75 -28.87 3.89
C ARG A 666 10.61 -28.44 2.97
N GLN A 667 10.45 -29.26 1.92
CA GLN A 667 9.44 -29.28 0.85
C GLN A 667 10.01 -28.95 -0.53
N ARG A 668 10.84 -29.87 -1.05
CA ARG A 668 11.14 -29.99 -2.50
C ARG A 668 9.89 -30.21 -3.38
N HIS A 669 8.69 -30.23 -2.81
CA HIS A 669 7.41 -30.42 -3.50
C HIS A 669 6.39 -29.28 -3.33
N ALA A 670 6.72 -28.19 -2.59
CA ALA A 670 5.85 -27.01 -2.55
C ALA A 670 6.08 -26.15 -3.80
N ASN A 671 4.99 -25.75 -4.47
CA ASN A 671 5.06 -24.76 -5.55
C ASN A 671 5.62 -23.41 -5.01
N GLN A 672 6.22 -22.59 -5.88
CA GLN A 672 6.81 -21.28 -5.49
C GLN A 672 5.81 -20.37 -4.74
N ILE A 673 4.51 -20.49 -5.07
CA ILE A 673 3.41 -19.74 -4.46
C ILE A 673 3.21 -20.13 -2.98
N GLY A 674 3.31 -21.42 -2.65
CA GLY A 674 3.20 -21.92 -1.28
C GLY A 674 4.31 -21.35 -0.39
N ARG A 675 5.55 -21.32 -0.90
CA ARG A 675 6.69 -20.73 -0.19
C ARG A 675 6.52 -19.24 0.08
N TRP A 676 6.01 -18.48 -0.89
CA TRP A 676 5.71 -17.06 -0.68
C TRP A 676 4.58 -16.82 0.33
N ASN A 677 3.56 -17.68 0.38
CA ASN A 677 2.51 -17.58 1.39
C ASN A 677 3.08 -17.81 2.79
N GLU A 678 3.94 -18.83 2.94
CA GLU A 678 4.65 -19.09 4.20
C GLU A 678 5.52 -17.89 4.61
N ALA A 679 6.23 -17.27 3.66
CA ALA A 679 6.99 -16.05 3.90
C ALA A 679 6.10 -14.90 4.39
N LEU A 680 4.98 -14.64 3.73
CA LEU A 680 4.00 -13.60 4.13
C LEU A 680 3.34 -13.85 5.48
N GLN A 681 3.34 -15.08 5.99
CA GLN A 681 2.76 -15.40 7.29
C GLN A 681 3.81 -15.38 8.40
N HIS A 682 4.98 -15.97 8.15
CA HIS A 682 5.93 -16.32 9.20
C HIS A 682 7.21 -15.49 9.20
N ASP A 683 7.67 -15.06 8.03
CA ASP A 683 8.92 -14.30 7.96
C ASP A 683 8.74 -12.93 8.62
N GLU A 684 9.86 -12.42 9.13
CA GLU A 684 9.91 -11.15 9.82
C GLU A 684 9.79 -9.99 8.83
N PHE A 685 10.43 -10.14 7.68
CA PHE A 685 10.38 -9.20 6.57
C PHE A 685 10.08 -9.90 5.25
N VAL A 686 9.37 -9.19 4.38
CA VAL A 686 9.13 -9.56 2.97
C VAL A 686 9.33 -8.35 2.08
N LEU A 687 9.53 -8.53 0.78
CA LEU A 687 9.68 -7.43 -0.17
C LEU A 687 8.37 -7.14 -0.93
N ASP A 688 7.91 -5.89 -0.96
CA ASP A 688 6.84 -5.44 -1.86
C ASP A 688 7.34 -5.41 -3.32
N PRO A 689 6.81 -6.25 -4.21
CA PRO A 689 7.24 -6.32 -5.61
C PRO A 689 7.11 -5.00 -6.37
N THR A 690 6.19 -4.11 -5.98
CA THR A 690 5.95 -2.81 -6.62
C THR A 690 7.04 -1.78 -6.35
N ARG A 691 7.96 -2.08 -5.42
CA ARG A 691 9.14 -1.27 -5.10
C ARG A 691 10.36 -1.88 -5.80
N VAL A 692 10.62 -1.43 -7.02
CA VAL A 692 11.66 -2.01 -7.87
C VAL A 692 12.93 -1.18 -7.76
N THR A 693 13.89 -1.67 -6.97
CA THR A 693 15.24 -1.11 -6.92
C THR A 693 16.06 -1.64 -8.09
N LEU A 694 16.45 -0.74 -8.99
CA LEU A 694 17.30 -0.99 -10.14
C LEU A 694 18.75 -0.64 -9.76
N ASP A 695 19.61 -1.65 -9.70
CA ASP A 695 21.06 -1.49 -9.62
C ASP A 695 21.59 -0.95 -10.95
N ILE A 696 22.33 0.16 -10.87
CA ILE A 696 22.93 0.87 -12.00
C ILE A 696 24.46 0.92 -11.90
N GLY A 697 25.08 0.30 -10.88
CA GLY A 697 26.52 0.48 -10.61
C GLY A 697 27.42 0.10 -11.79
N ARG A 698 27.01 -0.90 -12.59
CA ARG A 698 27.75 -1.35 -13.79
C ARG A 698 27.75 -0.33 -14.93
N THR A 699 26.84 0.65 -14.91
CA THR A 699 26.84 1.73 -15.90
C THR A 699 27.96 2.74 -15.69
N GLY A 700 28.58 2.76 -14.50
CA GLY A 700 29.57 3.77 -14.12
C GLY A 700 28.96 5.15 -13.82
N LEU A 701 27.63 5.26 -13.79
CA LEU A 701 26.88 6.46 -13.42
C LEU A 701 26.37 6.31 -11.97
N ASN A 702 26.51 7.36 -11.17
CA ASN A 702 25.89 7.40 -9.85
C ASN A 702 24.36 7.63 -9.98
N GLY A 703 23.61 7.40 -8.90
CA GLY A 703 22.15 7.54 -8.92
C GLY A 703 21.65 8.95 -9.25
N TYR A 704 22.40 9.99 -8.85
CA TYR A 704 22.05 11.38 -9.13
C TYR A 704 22.13 11.69 -10.63
N ASP A 705 23.27 11.41 -11.25
CA ASP A 705 23.51 11.63 -12.68
C ASP A 705 22.56 10.79 -13.54
N PHE A 706 22.32 9.54 -13.13
CA PHE A 706 21.36 8.69 -13.82
C PHE A 706 19.94 9.25 -13.73
N ARG A 707 19.53 9.81 -12.60
CA ARG A 707 18.21 10.46 -12.48
C ARG A 707 18.12 11.75 -13.29
N GLU A 708 18.98 12.72 -13.00
CA GLU A 708 18.87 14.07 -13.55
C GLU A 708 19.26 14.13 -15.02
N SER A 709 20.45 13.63 -15.35
CA SER A 709 21.02 13.76 -16.68
C SER A 709 20.46 12.73 -17.65
N VAL A 710 20.15 11.52 -17.19
CA VAL A 710 19.67 10.44 -18.07
C VAL A 710 18.15 10.35 -18.06
N LEU A 711 17.53 9.91 -16.97
CA LEU A 711 16.09 9.65 -16.94
C LEU A 711 15.27 10.93 -17.17
N MET A 712 15.51 11.98 -16.39
CA MET A 712 14.74 13.23 -16.49
C MET A 712 15.16 14.06 -17.70
N GLY A 713 16.46 14.38 -17.84
CA GLY A 713 16.97 15.27 -18.86
C GLY A 713 16.80 14.76 -20.29
N ARG A 714 16.97 13.45 -20.52
CA ARG A 714 16.91 12.87 -21.87
C ARG A 714 15.57 12.21 -22.19
N PHE A 715 14.96 11.52 -21.22
CA PHE A 715 13.76 10.72 -21.46
C PHE A 715 12.50 11.29 -20.80
N GLY A 716 12.59 12.33 -19.97
CA GLY A 716 11.44 12.88 -19.24
C GLY A 716 10.87 11.91 -18.20
N ILE A 717 11.63 10.91 -17.76
CA ILE A 717 11.23 9.91 -16.77
C ILE A 717 11.57 10.42 -15.37
N GLN A 718 10.56 10.60 -14.53
CA GLN A 718 10.71 11.10 -13.16
C GLN A 718 10.73 9.95 -12.16
N ILE A 719 11.66 10.00 -11.21
CA ILE A 719 11.76 9.07 -10.10
C ILE A 719 12.02 9.83 -8.79
N ASN A 720 11.58 9.26 -7.66
CA ASN A 720 11.64 9.97 -6.37
C ASN A 720 12.93 9.72 -5.58
N LYS A 721 13.47 8.50 -5.62
CA LYS A 721 14.61 8.09 -4.79
C LYS A 721 15.73 7.49 -5.62
N THR A 722 16.94 7.87 -5.24
CA THR A 722 18.21 7.36 -5.73
C THR A 722 19.07 7.01 -4.51
N SER A 723 19.86 5.95 -4.63
CA SER A 723 21.05 5.70 -3.79
C SER A 723 22.30 6.07 -4.59
N ILE A 724 23.48 5.75 -4.09
CA ILE A 724 24.76 5.96 -4.79
C ILE A 724 24.80 5.16 -6.10
N ASN A 725 24.40 3.88 -6.06
CA ASN A 725 24.51 2.94 -7.18
C ASN A 725 23.18 2.32 -7.62
N SER A 726 22.05 2.85 -7.13
CA SER A 726 20.74 2.31 -7.48
C SER A 726 19.67 3.40 -7.56
N VAL A 727 18.58 3.09 -8.27
CA VAL A 727 17.39 3.95 -8.34
C VAL A 727 16.14 3.16 -7.98
N LEU A 728 15.19 3.80 -7.31
CA LEU A 728 13.92 3.17 -6.97
C LEU A 728 12.81 3.58 -7.93
N LEU A 729 12.20 2.58 -8.56
CA LEU A 729 11.01 2.70 -9.37
C LEU A 729 9.79 2.25 -8.55
N ILE A 730 8.79 3.10 -8.44
CA ILE A 730 7.55 2.82 -7.70
C ILE A 730 6.42 2.56 -8.68
N PHE A 731 5.91 1.33 -8.71
CA PHE A 731 4.77 0.95 -9.53
C PHE A 731 3.47 1.26 -8.79
N THR A 732 2.90 2.44 -9.06
CA THR A 732 1.62 2.86 -8.47
C THR A 732 0.43 2.36 -9.29
N ILE A 733 -0.78 2.52 -8.75
CA ILE A 733 -2.04 2.25 -9.47
C ILE A 733 -2.25 3.15 -10.71
N GLY A 734 -1.47 4.22 -10.86
CA GLY A 734 -1.49 5.10 -12.02
C GLY A 734 -0.48 4.74 -13.11
N VAL A 735 0.42 3.78 -12.87
CA VAL A 735 1.38 3.33 -13.90
C VAL A 735 0.64 2.60 -15.02
N THR A 736 1.07 2.82 -16.26
CA THR A 736 0.49 2.16 -17.45
C THR A 736 1.50 1.23 -18.10
N TRP A 737 1.02 0.26 -18.89
CA TRP A 737 1.91 -0.59 -19.70
C TRP A 737 2.78 0.22 -20.67
N SER A 738 2.23 1.29 -21.24
CA SER A 738 2.99 2.20 -22.11
C SER A 738 4.15 2.84 -21.38
N SER A 739 3.96 3.26 -20.13
CA SER A 739 5.05 3.80 -19.29
C SER A 739 6.12 2.74 -19.01
N VAL A 740 5.72 1.49 -18.76
CA VAL A 740 6.66 0.37 -18.54
C VAL A 740 7.46 0.05 -19.80
N HIS A 741 6.81 0.01 -20.96
CA HIS A 741 7.47 -0.19 -22.26
C HIS A 741 8.43 0.95 -22.58
N PHE A 742 8.00 2.20 -22.39
CA PHE A 742 8.86 3.36 -22.58
C PHE A 742 10.11 3.33 -21.70
N LEU A 743 9.98 2.90 -20.44
CA LEU A 743 11.13 2.72 -19.55
C LEU A 743 12.07 1.61 -20.03
N LEU A 744 11.55 0.46 -20.47
CA LEU A 744 12.38 -0.62 -21.02
C LEU A 744 13.11 -0.19 -22.29
N ASP A 745 12.44 0.54 -23.18
CA ASP A 745 13.04 1.08 -24.40
C ASP A 745 14.13 2.12 -24.07
N ALA A 746 13.90 2.97 -23.07
CA ALA A 746 14.89 3.93 -22.58
C ALA A 746 16.13 3.20 -22.03
N LEU A 747 15.95 2.19 -21.16
CA LEU A 747 17.05 1.38 -20.63
C LEU A 747 17.85 0.71 -21.74
N ARG A 748 17.16 0.14 -22.74
CA ARG A 748 17.82 -0.49 -23.88
C ARG A 748 18.66 0.49 -24.71
N ARG A 749 18.11 1.68 -25.01
CA ARG A 749 18.85 2.73 -25.72
C ARG A 749 20.10 3.18 -24.94
N ILE A 750 19.99 3.29 -23.62
CA ILE A 750 21.15 3.58 -22.75
C ILE A 750 22.19 2.47 -22.86
N CYS A 751 21.79 1.20 -22.82
CA CYS A 751 22.73 0.09 -23.00
C CYS A 751 23.41 0.09 -24.38
N GLU A 752 22.68 0.37 -25.46
CA GLU A 752 23.22 0.47 -26.82
C GLU A 752 24.25 1.61 -26.96
N GLU A 753 24.07 2.70 -26.23
CA GLU A 753 25.06 3.78 -26.13
C GLU A 753 26.29 3.34 -25.34
N LEU A 754 26.10 2.73 -24.16
CA LEU A 754 27.20 2.25 -23.33
C LEU A 754 28.07 1.21 -24.06
N GLU A 755 27.48 0.31 -24.86
CA GLU A 755 28.24 -0.61 -25.74
C GLU A 755 29.06 0.14 -26.78
N ARG A 756 28.47 1.14 -27.45
CA ARG A 756 29.16 1.92 -28.48
C ARG A 756 30.31 2.73 -27.88
N ASP A 757 30.08 3.37 -26.74
CA ASP A 757 31.10 4.14 -26.01
C ASP A 757 32.23 3.22 -25.55
N GLN A 758 31.91 2.05 -24.99
CA GLN A 758 32.91 1.05 -24.59
C GLN A 758 33.73 0.54 -25.79
N GLN A 759 33.12 0.35 -26.96
CA GLN A 759 33.82 -0.10 -28.17
C GLN A 759 34.70 0.99 -28.80
N ALA A 760 34.29 2.26 -28.70
CA ALA A 760 35.04 3.40 -29.22
C ALA A 760 36.14 3.89 -28.26
N ALA A 761 36.08 3.52 -26.98
CA ALA A 761 36.99 3.96 -25.95
C ALA A 761 38.45 3.51 -26.20
N SER A 762 39.38 4.43 -26.01
CA SER A 762 40.81 4.13 -25.91
C SER A 762 41.10 3.30 -24.66
N ARG A 763 42.29 2.68 -24.61
CA ARG A 763 42.73 1.92 -23.43
C ARG A 763 42.70 2.75 -22.13
N ALA A 764 43.04 4.04 -22.19
CA ALA A 764 43.02 4.91 -21.03
C ALA A 764 41.59 5.20 -20.55
N GLU A 765 40.66 5.41 -21.48
CA GLU A 765 39.24 5.60 -21.19
C GLU A 765 38.60 4.34 -20.59
N LEU A 766 38.92 3.16 -21.12
CA LEU A 766 38.45 1.88 -20.57
C LEU A 766 38.88 1.71 -19.10
N VAL A 767 40.14 2.03 -18.77
CA VAL A 767 40.62 1.99 -17.37
C VAL A 767 39.86 2.99 -16.49
N LEU A 768 39.52 4.18 -17.01
CA LEU A 768 38.72 5.15 -16.26
C LEU A 768 37.28 4.66 -16.05
N MET A 769 36.67 4.03 -17.05
CA MET A 769 35.33 3.44 -16.94
C MET A 769 35.32 2.31 -15.92
N GLU A 770 36.27 1.38 -15.97
CA GLU A 770 36.43 0.29 -15.01
C GLU A 770 36.56 0.81 -13.57
N ARG A 771 37.37 1.86 -13.35
CA ARG A 771 37.52 2.50 -12.03
C ARG A 771 36.22 3.12 -11.53
N ARG A 772 35.40 3.70 -12.41
CA ARG A 772 34.07 4.25 -12.02
C ARG A 772 33.13 3.13 -11.62
N VAL A 773 33.08 2.05 -12.40
CA VAL A 773 32.27 0.86 -12.09
C VAL A 773 32.72 0.24 -10.77
N GLU A 774 34.03 0.04 -10.56
CA GLU A 774 34.58 -0.52 -9.33
C GLU A 774 34.21 0.33 -8.09
N ARG A 775 34.25 1.67 -8.22
CA ARG A 775 33.82 2.60 -7.16
C ARG A 775 32.35 2.42 -6.78
N LEU A 776 31.48 2.20 -7.77
CA LEU A 776 30.03 2.11 -7.56
C LEU A 776 29.54 0.68 -7.26
N THR A 777 30.41 -0.32 -7.33
CA THR A 777 30.04 -1.73 -7.13
C THR A 777 30.77 -2.39 -5.96
N HIS A 778 32.02 -2.03 -5.70
CA HIS A 778 32.85 -2.68 -4.67
C HIS A 778 33.39 -1.70 -3.62
N ASN A 779 33.66 -0.43 -3.99
CA ASN A 779 34.26 0.57 -3.11
C ASN A 779 33.27 1.69 -2.73
N LEU A 780 32.06 1.32 -2.30
CA LEU A 780 31.07 2.26 -1.78
C LEU A 780 31.51 2.83 -0.42
N PRO A 781 31.14 4.08 -0.09
CA PRO A 781 31.37 4.62 1.24
C PRO A 781 30.62 3.80 2.29
N ALA A 782 31.17 3.74 3.50
CA ALA A 782 30.49 3.12 4.62
C ALA A 782 29.15 3.83 4.87
N LEU A 783 28.14 3.05 5.23
CA LEU A 783 26.89 3.61 5.75
C LEU A 783 27.20 4.38 7.04
N PRO A 784 26.59 5.56 7.26
CA PRO A 784 26.86 6.34 8.45
C PRO A 784 26.51 5.52 9.70
N ASP A 785 27.28 5.68 10.76
CA ASP A 785 26.91 5.09 12.04
C ASP A 785 25.70 5.81 12.65
N PHE A 786 25.06 5.13 13.60
CA PHE A 786 24.00 5.73 14.41
C PHE A 786 24.62 6.34 15.66
N SER A 787 25.01 7.61 15.54
CA SER A 787 25.67 8.33 16.62
C SER A 787 24.78 8.54 17.85
N ALA A 788 25.39 8.57 19.03
CA ALA A 788 24.73 8.84 20.31
C ALA A 788 24.50 10.34 20.56
N PHE A 789 23.62 10.64 21.52
CA PHE A 789 23.48 12.00 22.05
C PHE A 789 24.70 12.38 22.90
N ASP A 790 25.12 13.63 22.81
CA ASP A 790 26.12 14.19 23.70
C ASP A 790 25.62 14.20 25.16
N PRO A 791 26.47 13.96 26.19
CA PRO A 791 26.08 14.06 27.59
C PRO A 791 25.31 15.33 27.97
N ALA A 792 25.62 16.47 27.32
CA ALA A 792 24.90 17.73 27.52
C ALA A 792 23.40 17.65 27.17
N PHE A 793 23.02 16.72 26.30
CA PHE A 793 21.65 16.49 25.84
C PHE A 793 21.14 15.10 26.20
N GLN A 794 21.80 14.39 27.11
CA GLN A 794 21.28 13.14 27.66
C GLN A 794 20.39 13.41 28.90
N PRO A 795 19.28 12.68 29.07
CA PRO A 795 18.43 12.64 30.27
C PRO A 795 19.17 12.20 31.54
N ARG A 796 20.28 11.49 31.39
CA ARG A 796 21.22 11.09 32.44
C ARG A 796 22.55 10.72 31.77
N LYS A 797 23.67 10.82 32.46
CA LYS A 797 24.96 10.42 31.86
C LYS A 797 24.92 8.93 31.48
N GLY A 798 25.20 8.63 30.21
CA GLY A 798 25.17 7.28 29.65
C GLY A 798 23.78 6.79 29.25
N ALA A 799 22.75 7.65 29.22
CA ALA A 799 21.43 7.25 28.70
C ALA A 799 21.48 6.99 27.20
N ARG A 800 20.67 6.05 26.73
CA ARG A 800 20.48 5.78 25.29
C ARG A 800 19.54 6.78 24.63
N ASP A 801 18.64 7.34 25.40
CA ASP A 801 17.68 8.35 24.99
C ASP A 801 18.28 9.77 25.00
N GLY A 802 17.71 10.66 24.20
CA GLY A 802 18.17 12.04 24.08
C GLY A 802 17.09 13.08 24.31
N ASP A 803 17.47 14.22 24.87
CA ASP A 803 16.64 15.43 24.95
C ASP A 803 16.79 16.26 23.66
N ILE A 804 16.20 15.72 22.58
CA ILE A 804 16.22 16.35 21.26
C ILE A 804 15.55 17.73 21.28
N ARG A 805 14.54 17.94 22.15
CA ARG A 805 13.85 19.23 22.29
C ARG A 805 14.79 20.31 22.80
N ARG A 806 15.50 20.04 23.89
CA ARG A 806 16.47 20.97 24.47
C ARG A 806 17.56 21.31 23.45
N ALA A 807 18.12 20.31 22.77
CA ALA A 807 19.12 20.54 21.74
C ALA A 807 18.58 21.39 20.58
N PHE A 808 17.36 21.11 20.10
CA PHE A 808 16.75 21.85 19.01
C PHE A 808 16.58 23.35 19.33
N TYR A 809 16.09 23.70 20.53
CA TYR A 809 15.92 25.10 20.93
C TYR A 809 17.25 25.76 21.34
N ALA A 810 18.20 25.01 21.90
CA ALA A 810 19.55 25.52 22.14
C ALA A 810 20.23 25.96 20.84
N GLY A 811 20.00 25.23 19.74
CA GLY A 811 20.54 25.56 18.41
C GLY A 811 20.01 26.87 17.80
N TYR A 812 19.06 27.55 18.43
CA TYR A 812 18.56 28.86 17.97
C TYR A 812 19.51 30.00 18.30
N SER A 813 20.29 29.86 19.37
CA SER A 813 21.26 30.85 19.83
C SER A 813 22.45 30.90 18.87
N GLU A 814 22.68 32.04 18.24
CA GLU A 814 23.81 32.23 17.32
C GLU A 814 25.15 32.20 18.04
N THR A 815 25.22 32.68 19.29
CA THR A 815 26.47 32.68 20.07
C THR A 815 26.88 31.29 20.55
N ASP A 816 25.96 30.33 20.55
CA ASP A 816 26.19 28.97 21.05
C ASP A 816 26.54 27.98 19.94
N ARG A 817 26.60 28.44 18.69
CA ARG A 817 26.90 27.60 17.53
C ARG A 817 27.94 28.23 16.62
N GLU A 818 28.67 27.38 15.92
CA GLU A 818 29.56 27.75 14.83
C GLU A 818 29.20 26.94 13.57
N TYR A 819 29.73 27.36 12.43
CA TYR A 819 29.65 26.59 11.20
C TYR A 819 31.03 26.00 10.87
N VAL A 820 31.06 24.70 10.58
CA VAL A 820 32.30 23.97 10.31
C VAL A 820 32.18 23.25 8.96
N PRO A 821 32.99 23.61 7.94
CA PRO A 821 33.05 22.89 6.66
C PRO A 821 33.34 21.40 6.84
N LEU A 822 32.85 20.53 5.96
CA LEU A 822 33.00 19.07 6.12
C LEU A 822 34.47 18.63 6.19
N SER A 823 35.35 19.22 5.38
CA SER A 823 36.79 18.94 5.41
C SER A 823 37.44 19.33 6.74
N GLU A 824 37.01 20.45 7.32
CA GLU A 824 37.48 20.90 8.63
C GLU A 824 36.88 20.05 9.76
N ALA A 825 35.62 19.65 9.65
CA ALA A 825 34.97 18.75 10.60
C ALA A 825 35.71 17.41 10.67
N ALA A 826 36.11 16.85 9.51
CA ALA A 826 36.91 15.63 9.44
C ALA A 826 38.26 15.79 10.16
N LEU A 827 38.96 16.91 9.95
CA LEU A 827 40.22 17.20 10.64
C LEU A 827 40.03 17.35 12.16
N ARG A 828 39.06 18.15 12.59
CA ARG A 828 38.76 18.39 14.01
C ARG A 828 38.43 17.07 14.73
N ILE A 829 37.59 16.22 14.14
CA ILE A 829 37.24 14.90 14.70
C ILE A 829 38.49 14.02 14.80
N ARG A 830 39.34 14.01 13.76
CA ARG A 830 40.58 13.23 13.76
C ARG A 830 41.59 13.70 14.81
N ASP A 831 41.58 14.99 15.14
CA ASP A 831 42.37 15.60 16.22
C ASP A 831 41.74 15.41 17.61
N GLY A 832 40.64 14.64 17.71
CA GLY A 832 39.96 14.32 18.97
C GLY A 832 38.94 15.36 19.44
N ARG A 833 38.60 16.36 18.62
CA ARG A 833 37.51 17.30 18.94
C ARG A 833 36.17 16.61 18.81
N ARG A 834 35.32 16.84 19.82
CA ARG A 834 33.92 16.39 19.82
C ARG A 834 33.05 17.48 19.20
N LEU A 835 32.44 17.20 18.05
CA LEU A 835 31.48 18.10 17.40
C LEU A 835 30.06 17.59 17.64
N VAL A 836 29.13 18.49 17.98
CA VAL A 836 27.73 18.14 18.29
C VAL A 836 26.81 18.93 17.38
N SER A 837 25.92 18.25 16.67
CA SER A 837 25.01 18.89 15.71
C SER A 837 24.02 19.82 16.40
N ALA A 838 23.89 21.05 15.91
CA ALA A 838 22.90 22.03 16.40
C ALA A 838 21.58 21.99 15.61
N THR A 839 21.56 21.30 14.47
CA THR A 839 20.43 21.25 13.54
C THR A 839 20.15 19.81 13.11
N PHE A 840 19.01 19.59 12.45
CA PHE A 840 18.81 18.35 11.71
C PHE A 840 19.71 18.35 10.47
N VAL A 841 20.46 17.27 10.23
CA VAL A 841 21.20 17.08 8.97
C VAL A 841 20.52 15.96 8.18
N VAL A 842 19.83 16.32 7.12
CA VAL A 842 18.92 15.44 6.37
C VAL A 842 19.25 15.50 4.87
N PRO A 843 19.99 14.51 4.34
CA PRO A 843 20.16 14.36 2.90
C PRO A 843 18.83 14.04 2.21
N TYR A 844 18.59 14.66 1.05
CA TYR A 844 17.37 14.45 0.27
C TYR A 844 17.69 14.17 -1.21
N PRO A 845 17.14 13.07 -1.79
CA PRO A 845 16.42 11.96 -1.15
C PRO A 845 17.36 11.06 -0.30
N PRO A 846 16.83 10.21 0.61
CA PRO A 846 15.41 9.91 0.85
C PRO A 846 14.73 10.72 1.98
N GLY A 847 15.44 11.58 2.70
CA GLY A 847 14.82 12.50 3.67
C GLY A 847 14.67 12.00 5.10
N PHE A 848 15.47 11.02 5.52
CA PHE A 848 15.65 10.68 6.94
C PHE A 848 16.89 11.41 7.52
N PRO A 849 16.87 11.81 8.79
CA PRO A 849 18.01 12.50 9.40
C PRO A 849 19.21 11.56 9.61
N VAL A 850 20.38 11.95 9.10
CA VAL A 850 21.66 11.31 9.46
C VAL A 850 22.11 11.80 10.83
N LEU A 851 21.87 13.09 11.13
CA LEU A 851 22.05 13.68 12.46
C LEU A 851 20.78 14.41 12.88
N VAL A 852 20.50 14.33 14.18
CA VAL A 852 19.52 15.19 14.84
C VAL A 852 20.23 16.13 15.83
N PRO A 853 19.62 17.26 16.20
CA PRO A 853 20.20 18.17 17.18
C PRO A 853 20.58 17.44 18.46
N GLY A 854 21.80 17.71 18.96
CA GLY A 854 22.34 17.13 20.18
C GLY A 854 23.13 15.84 19.99
N GLN A 855 23.21 15.29 18.77
CA GLN A 855 24.04 14.12 18.48
C GLN A 855 25.47 14.50 18.09
N VAL A 856 26.40 13.61 18.44
CA VAL A 856 27.83 13.76 18.13
C VAL A 856 28.07 13.45 16.65
N LEU A 857 28.97 14.16 15.99
CA LEU A 857 29.41 13.82 14.64
C LEU A 857 30.53 12.78 14.71
N SER A 858 30.39 11.67 13.98
CA SER A 858 31.43 10.66 13.78
C SER A 858 32.23 10.92 12.49
N ALA A 859 33.37 10.24 12.34
CA ALA A 859 34.14 10.30 11.10
C ALA A 859 33.34 9.68 9.93
N GLU A 860 32.63 8.59 10.19
CA GLU A 860 31.80 7.86 9.24
C GLU A 860 30.66 8.72 8.71
N ILE A 861 30.01 9.52 9.56
CA ILE A 861 28.98 10.47 9.13
C ILE A 861 29.57 11.55 8.24
N VAL A 862 30.74 12.10 8.58
CA VAL A 862 31.38 13.14 7.77
C VAL A 862 31.81 12.57 6.43
N ASP A 863 32.43 11.39 6.40
CA ASP A 863 32.83 10.69 5.18
C ASP A 863 31.62 10.35 4.30
N PHE A 864 30.52 9.91 4.91
CA PHE A 864 29.26 9.70 4.20
C PHE A 864 28.72 11.01 3.59
N LEU A 865 28.68 12.11 4.35
CA LEU A 865 28.23 13.42 3.86
C LEU A 865 29.15 13.98 2.75
N ILE A 866 30.45 13.69 2.80
CA ILE A 866 31.41 14.06 1.74
C ILE A 866 31.19 13.20 0.49
N GLY A 867 30.93 11.89 0.66
CA GLY A 867 30.69 10.95 -0.44
C GLY A 867 29.27 11.03 -1.02
N LEU A 868 28.37 11.76 -0.38
CA LEU A 868 27.01 11.98 -0.84
C LEU A 868 27.01 12.99 -2.01
N ASP A 869 26.72 12.49 -3.20
CA ASP A 869 26.52 13.31 -4.41
C ASP A 869 25.16 14.04 -4.45
N VAL A 870 24.51 14.28 -3.29
CA VAL A 870 23.25 15.04 -3.21
C VAL A 870 23.50 16.51 -2.88
N HIS A 871 22.96 17.40 -3.72
CA HIS A 871 23.06 18.85 -3.48
C HIS A 871 22.09 19.36 -2.41
N GLU A 872 21.00 18.63 -2.16
CA GLU A 872 19.99 19.02 -1.16
C GLU A 872 20.23 18.28 0.16
N ILE A 873 20.93 18.93 1.08
CA ILE A 873 21.11 18.46 2.46
C ILE A 873 20.51 19.52 3.39
N HIS A 874 19.35 19.24 3.99
CA HIS A 874 18.72 20.16 4.94
C HIS A 874 19.61 20.26 6.19
N GLY A 875 19.84 21.49 6.66
CA GLY A 875 20.71 21.78 7.80
C GLY A 875 22.21 21.86 7.51
N TYR A 876 22.62 21.65 6.26
CA TYR A 876 23.97 21.91 5.77
C TYR A 876 23.98 23.13 4.83
N ARG A 877 25.00 23.98 4.93
CA ARG A 877 25.18 25.13 4.05
C ARG A 877 26.50 24.98 3.30
N PRO A 878 26.53 24.77 1.97
CA PRO A 878 27.77 24.49 1.24
C PRO A 878 28.91 25.49 1.47
N ASN A 879 28.58 26.78 1.63
CA ASN A 879 29.57 27.84 1.82
C ASN A 879 30.00 28.06 3.29
N LEU A 880 29.28 27.49 4.26
CA LEU A 880 29.56 27.69 5.70
C LEU A 880 29.93 26.38 6.40
N GLY A 881 29.28 25.28 6.04
CA GLY A 881 29.45 23.97 6.63
C GLY A 881 28.24 23.48 7.44
N LEU A 882 28.51 22.55 8.35
CA LEU A 882 27.56 22.03 9.34
C LEU A 882 27.43 23.00 10.50
N SER A 883 26.22 23.19 11.02
CA SER A 883 26.01 23.95 12.26
C SER A 883 26.22 23.04 13.47
N VAL A 884 27.19 23.38 14.31
CA VAL A 884 27.57 22.61 15.51
C VAL A 884 27.62 23.51 16.73
N PHE A 885 27.39 22.95 17.92
CA PHE A 885 27.53 23.69 19.18
C PHE A 885 29.00 24.01 19.48
N THR A 886 29.25 25.19 20.07
CA THR A 886 30.57 25.56 20.58
C THR A 886 30.89 24.80 21.86
N GLU A 887 32.18 24.64 22.18
CA GLU A 887 32.61 23.94 23.41
C GLU A 887 32.11 24.62 24.68
N ASP A 888 32.14 25.96 24.72
CA ASP A 888 31.62 26.74 25.84
C ASP A 888 30.12 26.51 26.05
N ALA A 889 29.36 26.40 24.97
CA ALA A 889 27.93 26.10 25.03
C ALA A 889 27.69 24.68 25.57
N LEU A 890 28.42 23.68 25.07
CA LEU A 890 28.31 22.30 25.54
C LEU A 890 28.67 22.16 27.03
N ALA A 891 29.74 22.82 27.48
CA ALA A 891 30.12 22.85 28.90
C ALA A 891 29.01 23.46 29.75
N ARG A 892 28.43 24.59 29.31
CA ARG A 892 27.32 25.24 30.00
C ARG A 892 26.06 24.36 30.04
N PHE A 893 25.78 23.59 29.00
CA PHE A 893 24.64 22.69 28.94
C PHE A 893 24.83 21.42 29.79
N ASP A 894 26.04 20.88 29.93
CA ASP A 894 26.34 19.76 30.84
C ASP A 894 26.23 20.17 32.32
N HIS A 895 26.51 21.45 32.65
CA HIS A 895 26.48 21.97 34.03
C HIS A 895 25.14 22.55 34.50
N ALA A 896 24.12 22.65 33.65
CA ALA A 896 22.80 23.07 34.08
C ALA A 896 22.20 22.00 35.02
N GLY A 897 22.03 22.34 36.31
CA GLY A 897 21.51 21.48 37.39
C GLY A 897 20.09 20.93 37.18
N PRO A 898 19.42 20.41 38.24
CA PRO A 898 18.28 19.50 38.11
C PRO A 898 17.19 20.07 37.19
N ARG A 899 16.67 19.18 36.35
CA ARG A 899 15.85 19.54 35.20
C ARG A 899 14.50 20.06 35.70
N PRO A 900 13.86 21.05 35.05
CA PRO A 900 12.63 21.67 35.56
C PRO A 900 11.41 20.74 35.69
N TRP A 901 11.52 19.48 35.27
CA TRP A 901 10.51 18.42 35.40
C TRP A 901 10.90 17.31 36.38
N GLU A 902 12.07 17.36 37.00
CA GLU A 902 12.43 16.46 38.09
C GLU A 902 11.73 16.96 39.38
N PRO A 903 10.90 16.15 40.06
CA PRO A 903 10.40 16.53 41.37
C PRO A 903 11.60 16.75 42.29
N ALA A 904 11.56 17.85 43.06
CA ALA A 904 12.58 18.12 44.07
C ALA A 904 12.65 16.91 45.01
N VAL A 905 13.78 16.19 44.95
CA VAL A 905 14.09 15.18 45.96
C VAL A 905 14.37 15.96 47.24
N GLU A 906 13.41 15.98 48.17
CA GLU A 906 13.66 16.45 49.52
C GLU A 906 14.77 15.58 50.11
N ALA A 907 15.85 16.26 50.51
CA ALA A 907 17.08 15.66 51.03
C ALA A 907 16.91 15.09 52.45
#